data_AF-A0A4Q0Z9J2-F1
#
_entry.id   AF-A0A4Q0Z9J2-F1
#
_cell.length_a   1.000
_cell.length_b   1.000
_cell.length_c   1.000
_cell.angle_alpha   90.00
_cell.angle_beta   90.00
_cell.angle_gamma   90.00
#
_symmetry.space_group_name_H-M   'P 1'
#
loop_
_entity.id
_entity.type
_entity.pdbx_description
1 polymer ?
#
loop_
_entity_poly.entity_id
_entity_poly.type
_entity_poly.pdbx_seq_one_letter_code
_entity_poly.pdbx_strand_id
1 'polypeptide(L)'
;MKNYMKQKSKEEIDLFIKLLCLILIFFTSFLNANEKVVLQLKWFHQFQFAGYYAAKEKGFYDEVGLDVEIKERDLKYNNIDEVINGNAQYGVADSILILYRLKEQPVVIVSPIFQHSPSVFISLKKKNISSIYELNNKDVLFYPSDTDGFSLLAMIKKFDLDVNLFRERYKDDYMRLINNEVDVMPAYIANEPFFFKEKGYDVNIINPTNYGFDMYGDMLFTSEDEAKNNPNRVEKFKQATLKGWKYALENKEEIIQLIYEKYTQEKTIEHLRYEANAIDSLVNMNVTPLGYLDQGRIRYISEMYKYYGLTQSKIDLNDFLFDEMSKKDKKIFLSDEEIKYLKDNPILKVHNFDSLPPYNFTLNNYPKGFVIDYMQLVAKTLGVQIEFIQNNTWKESFDMLKNNQLGIIPSIAINEERKTFIDFTNFSLVNFQMSLGVNKQSDIKGLEDLNNKKVSVVENSFMEDILRKNYPQINLYPTKNSKEAIDAVASNRVDAVIHNLSTIEYFINKNWLSNLKTIVLKDDNIQTVVPLHLGVKKDNLVLKSILEKTNQNISEKEIRNLVDKWLKNSFFEEIKLSQMQHDYLSNKKNINYCINSNLMPIEKINNNNTLGITSQYINIFKEKLNINFNPIEIKSTKDALNKLLFQDCDVITFVQNEENMNKLVNLSNSHLSFPLVLVTKLDKTFIASLKSLSGKKIAYVDETYKDMLVKTYPQIEFVKVDSLKQGLKEVKNDEFFGLVEILPIVGYKIQKDFSNSLKISKEIFNNVNFSMATSKDNQILIDILNKLFSSISNENKDKIINNWISVNYEKNVDYEKVLIAGLVFLLIIFIVSFKNRQINSINSQMKKYIKIVDENVLTSSTDLDGNITYVSEAFCEISGYSKDELIGQNHRIIRHPDMKDSTYKELWETITSGKTWKGEIKNKKKNGDYYWVKASISPVFNRKKEIIAFTAVRVDITDKKRIEEISITDGLTNIYNRRYFDEMFPKIINSAKRKNELVAFLFMDIDHFKQYNDNYGHQAGDEVLINFAKCLKQSLHRSSDYVFRLGGEEFAVVYQVETKDRAVQFTNNLRKSIENLKIEHKYSSVSPYITASMGLIYKNANEIIVDEIYKQADDLLYEAKRSGRNQVRVNE
;
A
#
# COMPACT_ATOMS: atom_id res chain seq x y z
N MET A 1 12.18 -55.17 14.31
CA MET A 1 13.52 -54.75 14.79
C MET A 1 13.59 -54.70 16.33
N LYS A 2 13.17 -55.75 17.05
CA LYS A 2 13.06 -55.73 18.54
C LYS A 2 13.97 -56.71 19.30
N ASN A 3 14.73 -57.55 18.59
CA ASN A 3 15.54 -58.65 19.14
C ASN A 3 17.04 -58.58 18.81
N TYR A 4 17.58 -57.43 18.36
CA TYR A 4 18.97 -57.37 17.82
C TYR A 4 19.94 -56.43 18.56
N MET A 5 19.54 -55.80 19.68
CA MET A 5 20.47 -55.03 20.53
C MET A 5 20.33 -55.44 22.00
N LYS A 6 21.00 -56.53 22.35
CA LYS A 6 21.16 -56.98 23.75
C LYS A 6 22.59 -57.46 24.09
N GLN A 7 23.59 -57.00 23.33
CA GLN A 7 25.02 -57.13 23.63
C GLN A 7 25.80 -56.07 22.83
N LYS A 8 26.06 -54.93 23.49
CA LYS A 8 27.11 -53.94 23.15
C LYS A 8 27.61 -53.34 24.46
N SER A 9 28.88 -52.95 24.52
CA SER A 9 29.48 -52.53 25.79
C SER A 9 28.92 -51.18 26.27
N LYS A 10 29.06 -50.87 27.56
CA LYS A 10 28.67 -49.58 28.12
C LYS A 10 29.44 -48.42 27.46
N GLU A 11 30.66 -48.70 26.99
CA GLU A 11 31.52 -47.75 26.27
C GLU A 11 31.05 -47.52 24.83
N GLU A 12 30.55 -48.54 24.13
CA GLU A 12 29.96 -48.33 22.79
C GLU A 12 28.69 -47.49 22.83
N ILE A 13 27.88 -47.64 23.89
CA ILE A 13 26.69 -46.80 24.11
C ILE A 13 27.12 -45.38 24.48
N ASP A 14 28.11 -45.21 25.35
CA ASP A 14 28.62 -43.88 25.73
C ASP A 14 29.33 -43.18 24.56
N LEU A 15 30.04 -43.91 23.70
CA LEU A 15 30.64 -43.41 22.46
C LEU A 15 29.57 -43.05 21.43
N PHE A 16 28.51 -43.87 21.29
CA PHE A 16 27.38 -43.54 20.40
C PHE A 16 26.59 -42.33 20.90
N ILE A 17 26.40 -42.18 22.22
CA ILE A 17 25.78 -40.99 22.82
C ILE A 17 26.69 -39.77 22.61
N LYS A 18 28.01 -39.88 22.83
CA LYS A 18 28.95 -38.79 22.56
C LYS A 18 28.99 -38.41 21.08
N LEU A 19 28.89 -39.38 20.16
CA LEU A 19 28.80 -39.12 18.73
C LEU A 19 27.45 -38.48 18.36
N LEU A 20 26.34 -38.94 18.94
CA LEU A 20 25.02 -38.35 18.74
C LEU A 20 24.96 -36.92 19.30
N CYS A 21 25.60 -36.66 20.44
CA CYS A 21 25.77 -35.33 21.00
C CYS A 21 26.69 -34.45 20.15
N LEU A 22 27.80 -34.97 19.59
CA LEU A 22 28.62 -34.21 18.64
C LEU A 22 27.84 -33.89 17.37
N ILE A 23 27.05 -34.82 16.85
CA ILE A 23 26.19 -34.62 15.68
C ILE A 23 25.08 -33.60 16.01
N LEU A 24 24.46 -33.67 17.19
CA LEU A 24 23.50 -32.66 17.65
C LEU A 24 24.15 -31.28 17.80
N ILE A 25 25.38 -31.18 18.32
CA ILE A 25 26.15 -29.93 18.41
C ILE A 25 26.54 -29.40 17.02
N PHE A 26 26.84 -30.27 16.06
CA PHE A 26 27.05 -29.89 14.66
C PHE A 26 25.75 -29.47 13.94
N PHE A 27 24.59 -30.04 14.31
CA PHE A 27 23.31 -29.65 13.74
C PHE A 27 22.71 -28.39 14.41
N THR A 28 22.97 -28.12 15.69
CA THR A 28 22.59 -26.86 16.34
C THR A 28 23.49 -25.69 15.96
N SER A 29 24.70 -25.93 15.45
CA SER A 29 25.58 -24.88 14.90
C SER A 29 25.33 -24.57 13.41
N PHE A 30 24.33 -25.20 12.78
CA PHE A 30 23.91 -24.94 11.39
C PHE A 30 22.50 -24.35 11.25
N LEU A 31 21.88 -23.90 12.36
CA LEU A 31 20.57 -23.27 12.36
C LEU A 31 20.66 -21.78 12.75
N ASN A 32 20.02 -20.94 11.94
CA ASN A 32 20.00 -19.47 12.00
C ASN A 32 21.34 -18.79 11.67
N ALA A 33 21.70 -18.82 10.38
CA ALA A 33 22.33 -17.64 9.80
C ALA A 33 21.24 -16.54 9.73
N ASN A 34 21.42 -15.42 10.43
CA ASN A 34 20.41 -14.35 10.48
C ASN A 34 20.08 -13.84 9.07
N GLU A 35 18.79 -13.64 8.79
CA GLU A 35 18.35 -13.18 7.47
C GLU A 35 18.81 -11.73 7.24
N LYS A 36 19.69 -11.52 6.26
CA LYS A 36 20.18 -10.20 5.89
C LYS A 36 19.06 -9.38 5.23
N VAL A 37 18.77 -8.21 5.80
CA VAL A 37 17.82 -7.23 5.25
C VAL A 37 18.39 -5.82 5.35
N VAL A 38 18.02 -4.95 4.42
CA VAL A 38 18.43 -3.55 4.39
C VAL A 38 17.25 -2.64 4.77
N LEU A 39 17.51 -1.71 5.68
CA LEU A 39 16.66 -0.57 6.01
C LEU A 39 17.22 0.70 5.34
N GLN A 40 16.49 1.27 4.39
CA GLN A 40 16.83 2.53 3.75
C GLN A 40 16.29 3.73 4.56
N LEU A 41 17.17 4.56 5.10
CA LEU A 41 16.79 5.79 5.79
C LEU A 41 16.35 6.87 4.79
N LYS A 42 15.41 7.74 5.19
CA LYS A 42 14.99 8.92 4.39
C LYS A 42 15.96 10.10 4.46
N TRP A 43 16.90 10.09 5.42
CA TRP A 43 17.87 11.16 5.61
C TRP A 43 19.21 10.63 6.17
N PHE A 44 20.13 11.54 6.45
CA PHE A 44 21.43 11.25 7.06
C PHE A 44 21.31 10.76 8.51
N HIS A 45 22.35 10.10 9.01
CA HIS A 45 22.39 9.58 10.38
C HIS A 45 22.21 10.71 11.40
N GLN A 46 21.13 10.64 12.19
CA GLN A 46 20.80 11.55 13.29
C GLN A 46 19.76 10.92 14.24
N PHE A 47 19.35 11.57 15.33
CA PHE A 47 18.43 10.99 16.32
C PHE A 47 17.02 10.71 15.75
N GLN A 48 16.67 11.30 14.60
CA GLN A 48 15.50 10.91 13.80
C GLN A 48 15.36 9.39 13.58
N PHE A 49 16.46 8.63 13.60
CA PHE A 49 16.45 7.18 13.40
C PHE A 49 16.86 6.37 14.63
N ALA A 50 16.85 7.00 15.82
CA ALA A 50 17.34 6.44 17.10
C ALA A 50 16.79 5.05 17.43
N GLY A 51 15.50 4.78 17.20
CA GLY A 51 14.91 3.47 17.49
C GLY A 51 15.41 2.33 16.58
N TYR A 52 15.83 2.63 15.36
CA TYR A 52 16.41 1.64 14.45
C TYR A 52 17.84 1.27 14.88
N TYR A 53 18.63 2.25 15.33
CA TYR A 53 19.95 1.99 15.92
C TYR A 53 19.80 1.23 17.24
N ALA A 54 18.86 1.61 18.11
CA ALA A 54 18.60 0.86 19.34
C ALA A 54 18.16 -0.59 19.05
N ALA A 55 17.31 -0.83 18.06
CA ALA A 55 16.92 -2.19 17.65
C ALA A 55 18.10 -3.05 17.15
N LYS A 56 19.09 -2.43 16.49
CA LYS A 56 20.32 -3.11 16.07
C LYS A 56 21.32 -3.30 17.21
N GLU A 57 21.71 -2.22 17.87
CA GLU A 57 22.80 -2.19 18.86
C GLU A 57 22.44 -2.82 20.20
N LYS A 58 21.14 -3.03 20.47
CA LYS A 58 20.65 -3.84 21.61
C LYS A 58 20.25 -5.27 21.21
N GLY A 59 20.53 -5.67 19.96
CA GLY A 59 20.29 -7.02 19.46
C GLY A 59 18.81 -7.41 19.27
N PHE A 60 17.87 -6.45 19.28
CA PHE A 60 16.44 -6.76 19.13
C PHE A 60 16.10 -7.29 17.72
N TYR A 61 16.91 -6.97 16.70
CA TYR A 61 16.84 -7.64 15.40
C TYR A 61 17.44 -9.06 15.43
N ASP A 62 18.54 -9.27 16.15
CA ASP A 62 19.15 -10.61 16.31
C ASP A 62 18.25 -11.56 17.12
N GLU A 63 17.55 -11.06 18.15
CA GLU A 63 16.53 -11.80 18.91
C GLU A 63 15.44 -12.41 18.01
N VAL A 64 15.11 -11.77 16.89
CA VAL A 64 14.15 -12.27 15.90
C VAL A 64 14.79 -12.92 14.68
N GLY A 65 16.13 -13.03 14.65
CA GLY A 65 16.92 -13.70 13.61
C GLY A 65 17.17 -12.88 12.35
N LEU A 66 17.27 -11.54 12.45
CA LEU A 66 17.48 -10.62 11.33
C LEU A 66 18.81 -9.87 11.47
N ASP A 67 19.64 -9.88 10.42
CA ASP A 67 20.86 -9.06 10.32
C ASP A 67 20.52 -7.81 9.50
N VAL A 68 20.32 -6.68 10.19
CA VAL A 68 19.82 -5.45 9.58
C VAL A 68 20.96 -4.52 9.21
N GLU A 69 21.19 -4.32 7.91
CA GLU A 69 21.99 -3.20 7.41
C GLU A 69 21.14 -1.92 7.45
N ILE A 70 21.65 -0.86 8.09
CA ILE A 70 20.98 0.44 8.14
C ILE A 70 21.71 1.36 7.18
N LYS A 71 21.09 1.65 6.04
CA LYS A 71 21.69 2.37 4.91
C LYS A 71 21.26 3.83 4.91
N GLU A 72 22.25 4.72 4.93
CA GLU A 72 22.05 6.17 4.88
C GLU A 72 21.45 6.64 3.53
N ARG A 73 20.97 7.88 3.48
CA ARG A 73 20.35 8.50 2.31
C ARG A 73 21.38 9.04 1.30
N ASP A 74 21.68 8.29 0.24
CA ASP A 74 22.30 8.89 -0.97
C ASP A 74 21.25 9.71 -1.73
N LEU A 75 21.41 11.04 -1.72
CA LEU A 75 20.49 12.00 -2.36
C LEU A 75 20.34 11.83 -3.88
N LYS A 76 21.21 11.06 -4.55
CA LYS A 76 21.10 10.76 -6.00
C LYS A 76 19.89 9.88 -6.35
N TYR A 77 19.42 9.08 -5.39
CA TYR A 77 18.31 8.15 -5.57
C TYR A 77 17.08 8.61 -4.79
N ASN A 78 16.03 7.79 -4.74
CA ASN A 78 14.84 8.03 -3.94
C ASN A 78 14.68 6.89 -2.93
N ASN A 79 14.59 7.21 -1.63
CA ASN A 79 14.49 6.21 -0.56
C ASN A 79 13.21 5.38 -0.62
N ILE A 80 12.14 5.87 -1.27
CA ILE A 80 10.92 5.09 -1.50
C ILE A 80 11.15 4.12 -2.67
N ASP A 81 11.74 4.63 -3.75
CA ASP A 81 11.98 3.83 -4.96
C ASP A 81 13.06 2.75 -4.73
N GLU A 82 14.04 2.99 -3.85
CA GLU A 82 15.01 1.97 -3.40
C GLU A 82 14.32 0.73 -2.78
N VAL A 83 13.21 0.93 -2.05
CA VAL A 83 12.44 -0.16 -1.45
C VAL A 83 11.49 -0.80 -2.46
N ILE A 84 10.82 0.00 -3.30
CA ILE A 84 9.96 -0.50 -4.39
C ILE A 84 10.76 -1.39 -5.36
N ASN A 85 11.98 -1.01 -5.71
CA ASN A 85 12.84 -1.76 -6.63
C ASN A 85 13.56 -2.95 -5.97
N GLY A 86 13.40 -3.17 -4.66
CA GLY A 86 14.03 -4.27 -3.93
C GLY A 86 15.51 -4.07 -3.57
N ASN A 87 16.06 -2.87 -3.75
CA ASN A 87 17.42 -2.51 -3.29
C ASN A 87 17.49 -2.41 -1.75
N ALA A 88 16.34 -2.28 -1.09
CA ALA A 88 16.15 -2.47 0.35
C ALA A 88 14.79 -3.15 0.63
N GLN A 89 14.67 -3.89 1.72
CA GLN A 89 13.42 -4.56 2.10
C GLN A 89 12.52 -3.64 2.94
N TYR A 90 13.12 -2.73 3.71
CA TYR A 90 12.44 -1.80 4.59
C TYR A 90 12.92 -0.39 4.32
N GLY A 91 12.06 0.60 4.58
CA GLY A 91 12.46 2.00 4.51
C GLY A 91 11.72 2.87 5.48
N VAL A 92 12.28 4.06 5.67
CA VAL A 92 11.58 5.18 6.30
C VAL A 92 11.13 6.14 5.20
N ALA A 93 9.90 6.60 5.28
CA ALA A 93 9.33 7.70 4.50
C ALA A 93 8.31 8.43 5.39
N ASP A 94 7.55 9.39 4.88
CA ASP A 94 6.43 10.00 5.62
C ASP A 94 5.09 9.69 4.94
N SER A 95 4.04 10.43 5.33
CA SER A 95 2.69 10.28 4.79
C SER A 95 2.58 10.39 3.26
N ILE A 96 3.63 10.81 2.54
CA ILE A 96 3.66 10.74 1.06
C ILE A 96 3.46 9.33 0.49
N LEU A 97 3.71 8.27 1.27
CA LEU A 97 3.36 6.88 0.93
C LEU A 97 1.88 6.72 0.52
N ILE A 98 1.00 7.54 1.09
CA ILE A 98 -0.44 7.56 0.79
C ILE A 98 -0.67 8.04 -0.65
N LEU A 99 0.07 9.06 -1.12
CA LEU A 99 0.01 9.50 -2.52
C LEU A 99 0.66 8.49 -3.47
N TYR A 100 1.73 7.81 -3.06
CA TYR A 100 2.31 6.70 -3.81
C TYR A 100 1.27 5.60 -4.06
N ARG A 101 0.51 5.17 -3.03
CA ARG A 101 -0.57 4.19 -3.23
C ARG A 101 -1.71 4.72 -4.08
N LEU A 102 -2.08 5.99 -3.94
CA LEU A 102 -3.07 6.66 -4.79
C LEU A 102 -2.61 6.85 -6.26
N LYS A 103 -1.34 6.56 -6.56
CA LYS A 103 -0.73 6.45 -7.89
C LYS A 103 -0.33 5.01 -8.22
N GLU A 104 -1.01 4.03 -7.60
CA GLU A 104 -0.89 2.58 -7.87
C GLU A 104 0.53 2.02 -7.68
N GLN A 105 1.37 2.67 -6.86
CA GLN A 105 2.71 2.16 -6.54
C GLN A 105 2.64 1.03 -5.49
N PRO A 106 3.52 0.01 -5.58
CA PRO A 106 3.51 -1.16 -4.71
C PRO A 106 4.21 -0.87 -3.36
N VAL A 107 3.73 0.14 -2.63
CA VAL A 107 4.15 0.48 -1.27
C VAL A 107 3.15 -0.06 -0.25
N VAL A 108 3.65 -0.49 0.91
CA VAL A 108 2.84 -0.96 2.04
C VAL A 108 3.33 -0.29 3.32
N ILE A 109 2.44 0.40 4.03
CA ILE A 109 2.75 0.95 5.36
C ILE A 109 2.79 -0.20 6.36
N VAL A 110 3.89 -0.29 7.11
CA VAL A 110 4.08 -1.27 8.17
C VAL A 110 3.71 -0.68 9.53
N SER A 111 4.19 0.53 9.84
CA SER A 111 3.86 1.23 11.10
C SER A 111 4.28 2.71 11.09
N PRO A 112 3.43 3.67 11.49
CA PRO A 112 3.84 5.07 11.73
C PRO A 112 4.68 5.18 13.01
N ILE A 113 5.83 5.84 12.93
CA ILE A 113 6.67 6.11 14.10
C ILE A 113 6.33 7.50 14.66
N PHE A 114 6.34 8.55 13.83
CA PHE A 114 5.97 9.90 14.25
C PHE A 114 4.49 10.13 13.97
N GLN A 115 3.70 10.36 15.03
CA GLN A 115 2.27 10.66 14.94
C GLN A 115 2.00 12.01 14.28
N HIS A 116 2.93 12.96 14.41
CA HIS A 116 2.83 14.32 13.87
C HIS A 116 3.93 14.62 12.84
N SER A 117 3.68 15.57 11.94
CA SER A 117 4.62 15.94 10.89
C SER A 117 5.72 16.87 11.44
N PRO A 118 7.01 16.51 11.35
CA PRO A 118 8.11 17.38 11.76
C PRO A 118 8.37 18.55 10.80
N SER A 119 7.83 18.50 9.59
CA SER A 119 8.03 19.54 8.57
C SER A 119 7.37 20.83 9.01
N VAL A 120 8.13 21.91 9.10
CA VAL A 120 7.71 23.26 9.47
C VAL A 120 8.36 24.28 8.52
N PHE A 121 8.08 25.55 8.75
CA PHE A 121 8.84 26.67 8.20
C PHE A 121 9.62 27.41 9.30
N ILE A 122 10.65 28.17 8.90
CA ILE A 122 11.41 29.08 9.76
C ILE A 122 11.73 30.38 9.03
N SER A 123 11.47 31.52 9.67
CA SER A 123 11.92 32.86 9.23
C SER A 123 12.95 33.40 10.21
N LEU A 124 13.81 34.32 9.79
CA LEU A 124 14.59 35.07 10.77
C LEU A 124 13.66 35.98 11.58
N LYS A 125 13.86 36.00 12.89
CA LYS A 125 13.17 36.90 13.83
C LYS A 125 13.25 38.39 13.41
N LYS A 126 14.33 38.78 12.69
CA LYS A 126 14.53 40.13 12.11
C LYS A 126 13.54 40.50 10.98
N LYS A 127 12.99 39.51 10.28
CA LYS A 127 12.02 39.69 9.16
C LYS A 127 10.59 39.92 9.64
N ASN A 128 10.31 39.63 10.92
CA ASN A 128 9.01 39.83 11.55
C ASN A 128 7.82 39.07 10.93
N ILE A 129 8.11 37.97 10.23
CA ILE A 129 7.10 37.05 9.69
C ILE A 129 6.90 35.90 10.68
N SER A 130 5.66 35.65 11.10
CA SER A 130 5.32 34.62 12.10
C SER A 130 4.01 33.85 11.83
N SER A 131 3.18 34.31 10.88
CA SER A 131 1.83 33.81 10.58
C SER A 131 1.44 34.03 9.09
N ILE A 132 0.42 33.31 8.58
CA ILE A 132 -0.04 33.26 7.16
C ILE A 132 -0.18 34.68 6.63
N TYR A 133 -0.88 35.47 7.44
CA TYR A 133 -1.35 36.80 7.07
C TYR A 133 -0.19 37.81 6.91
N GLU A 134 1.02 37.47 7.39
CA GLU A 134 2.25 38.25 7.23
C GLU A 134 3.10 37.83 6.02
N LEU A 135 2.75 36.70 5.39
CA LEU A 135 3.49 36.12 4.28
C LEU A 135 3.06 36.74 2.94
N ASN A 136 1.89 37.37 2.82
CA ASN A 136 1.44 37.92 1.54
C ASN A 136 2.52 38.80 0.85
N ASN A 137 3.03 38.30 -0.29
CA ASN A 137 4.21 38.73 -1.04
C ASN A 137 5.55 38.71 -0.22
N LYS A 138 6.14 37.54 0.13
CA LYS A 138 7.55 37.42 0.61
C LYS A 138 8.36 36.33 -0.09
N ASP A 139 9.67 36.53 -0.14
CA ASP A 139 10.61 35.60 -0.77
C ASP A 139 10.85 34.38 0.10
N VAL A 140 10.78 33.18 -0.46
CA VAL A 140 10.78 31.98 0.38
C VAL A 140 11.43 30.81 -0.29
N LEU A 141 11.96 29.86 0.48
CA LEU A 141 12.46 28.59 -0.04
C LEU A 141 11.40 27.48 0.03
N PHE A 142 11.41 26.54 -0.92
CA PHE A 142 10.57 25.34 -0.90
C PHE A 142 11.21 24.11 -1.55
N TYR A 143 10.57 22.97 -1.36
CA TYR A 143 10.93 21.72 -2.00
C TYR A 143 10.70 21.77 -3.53
N PRO A 144 11.50 21.05 -4.33
CA PRO A 144 11.30 20.97 -5.78
C PRO A 144 9.91 20.43 -6.14
N SER A 145 9.45 19.39 -5.44
CA SER A 145 8.14 18.79 -5.66
C SER A 145 7.08 19.28 -4.66
N ASP A 146 5.83 19.35 -5.11
CA ASP A 146 4.63 19.59 -4.28
C ASP A 146 4.40 18.51 -3.22
N THR A 147 5.09 17.37 -3.35
CA THR A 147 4.97 16.20 -2.48
C THR A 147 5.73 16.32 -1.17
N ASP A 148 6.96 16.84 -1.23
CA ASP A 148 7.98 16.63 -0.18
C ASP A 148 7.78 17.57 1.03
N GLY A 149 6.90 18.55 0.86
CA GLY A 149 6.34 19.38 1.92
C GLY A 149 4.82 19.50 1.78
N PHE A 150 4.08 18.43 1.48
CA PHE A 150 2.66 18.58 1.15
C PHE A 150 1.78 19.19 2.26
N SER A 151 2.03 18.91 3.55
CA SER A 151 1.33 19.58 4.67
C SER A 151 1.51 21.10 4.60
N LEU A 152 2.74 21.51 4.33
CA LEU A 152 3.13 22.88 4.07
C LEU A 152 2.42 23.44 2.81
N LEU A 153 2.39 22.69 1.71
CA LEU A 153 1.75 23.09 0.45
C LEU A 153 0.23 23.30 0.58
N ALA A 154 -0.44 22.37 1.27
CA ALA A 154 -1.86 22.41 1.56
C ALA A 154 -2.22 23.63 2.42
N MET A 155 -1.36 23.97 3.38
CA MET A 155 -1.57 25.08 4.30
C MET A 155 -1.88 26.38 3.58
N ILE A 156 -1.04 26.79 2.63
CA ILE A 156 -1.14 28.13 2.07
C ILE A 156 -2.13 28.19 0.91
N LYS A 157 -2.35 27.07 0.20
CA LYS A 157 -3.48 26.94 -0.73
C LYS A 157 -4.85 27.07 -0.04
N LYS A 158 -5.00 26.70 1.25
CA LYS A 158 -6.26 26.92 2.02
C LYS A 158 -6.52 28.39 2.37
N PHE A 159 -5.46 29.17 2.57
CA PHE A 159 -5.57 30.58 2.95
C PHE A 159 -5.54 31.55 1.76
N ASP A 160 -5.49 31.02 0.53
CA ASP A 160 -5.60 31.77 -0.73
C ASP A 160 -4.64 32.97 -0.80
N LEU A 161 -3.39 32.76 -0.34
CA LEU A 161 -2.40 33.82 -0.34
C LEU A 161 -1.76 34.01 -1.72
N ASP A 162 -1.27 35.23 -1.98
CA ASP A 162 -0.26 35.54 -3.01
C ASP A 162 1.01 36.13 -2.37
N VAL A 163 2.19 35.65 -2.73
CA VAL A 163 3.24 35.18 -1.77
C VAL A 163 4.38 34.48 -2.55
N ASN A 164 5.68 34.23 -2.18
CA ASN A 164 6.83 33.91 -3.11
C ASN A 164 7.83 32.67 -2.92
N LEU A 165 7.46 31.35 -3.13
CA LEU A 165 8.26 30.08 -2.86
C LEU A 165 9.33 29.66 -3.97
N PHE A 166 10.62 29.98 -3.88
CA PHE A 166 11.73 29.36 -4.66
C PHE A 166 11.82 27.82 -4.52
N ARG A 167 11.64 27.05 -5.61
CA ARG A 167 11.73 25.56 -5.64
C ARG A 167 13.16 24.97 -5.74
N GLU A 168 14.17 25.63 -5.19
CA GLU A 168 15.58 25.19 -5.30
C GLU A 168 16.17 24.90 -3.92
N ARG A 169 16.68 23.69 -3.69
CA ARG A 169 17.25 23.22 -2.41
C ARG A 169 18.70 22.79 -2.57
N TYR A 170 19.57 23.22 -1.66
CA TYR A 170 21.02 22.96 -1.59
C TYR A 170 21.46 22.65 -0.14
N LYS A 171 22.66 22.07 0.09
CA LYS A 171 23.11 21.76 1.48
C LYS A 171 23.14 23.01 2.37
N ASP A 172 23.41 24.19 1.79
CA ASP A 172 23.56 25.46 2.50
C ASP A 172 22.35 26.40 2.40
N ASP A 173 21.15 25.86 2.20
CA ASP A 173 19.88 26.61 2.14
C ASP A 173 19.66 27.59 3.31
N TYR A 174 20.14 27.23 4.50
CA TYR A 174 20.10 28.08 5.69
C TYR A 174 20.84 29.41 5.49
N MET A 175 21.91 29.44 4.67
CA MET A 175 22.64 30.66 4.32
C MET A 175 21.75 31.62 3.53
N ARG A 176 20.85 31.12 2.67
CA ARG A 176 19.96 31.97 1.86
C ARG A 176 19.02 32.79 2.75
N LEU A 177 18.53 32.18 3.82
CA LEU A 177 17.72 32.85 4.85
C LEU A 177 18.56 33.83 5.70
N ILE A 178 19.79 33.45 6.06
CA ILE A 178 20.74 34.32 6.78
C ILE A 178 21.07 35.58 5.96
N ASN A 179 21.47 35.38 4.71
CA ASN A 179 21.87 36.35 3.69
C ASN A 179 20.73 37.27 3.23
N ASN A 180 19.48 37.01 3.66
CA ASN A 180 18.30 37.79 3.29
C ASN A 180 17.88 37.61 1.80
N GLU A 181 18.34 36.53 1.14
CA GLU A 181 17.89 36.10 -0.20
C GLU A 181 16.47 35.51 -0.17
N VAL A 182 16.10 34.94 0.98
CA VAL A 182 14.72 34.56 1.33
C VAL A 182 14.34 35.17 2.68
N ASP A 183 13.06 35.40 2.87
CA ASP A 183 12.38 35.73 4.11
C ASP A 183 12.13 34.49 5.01
N VAL A 184 11.84 33.33 4.40
CA VAL A 184 11.46 32.08 5.11
C VAL A 184 11.90 30.82 4.35
N MET A 185 12.08 29.68 5.03
CA MET A 185 12.42 28.38 4.41
C MET A 185 11.75 27.19 5.12
N PRO A 186 11.68 25.98 4.52
CA PRO A 186 11.17 24.78 5.17
C PRO A 186 12.27 24.12 6.01
N ALA A 187 11.87 23.52 7.13
CA ALA A 187 12.73 22.93 8.15
C ALA A 187 12.08 21.70 8.81
N TYR A 188 12.88 20.90 9.50
CA TYR A 188 12.42 19.99 10.55
C TYR A 188 12.39 20.73 11.88
N ILE A 189 11.27 20.68 12.62
CA ILE A 189 11.18 21.28 13.97
C ILE A 189 12.23 20.73 14.95
N ALA A 190 12.71 19.51 14.70
CA ALA A 190 13.74 18.85 15.50
C ALA A 190 15.19 19.23 15.15
N ASN A 191 15.44 19.96 14.05
CA ASN A 191 16.78 20.15 13.48
C ASN A 191 17.17 21.63 13.33
N GLU A 192 16.74 22.29 12.24
CA GLU A 192 17.20 23.62 11.86
C GLU A 192 16.97 24.71 12.92
N PRO A 193 15.90 24.72 13.75
CA PRO A 193 15.74 25.73 14.79
C PRO A 193 16.89 25.75 15.82
N PHE A 194 17.54 24.61 16.09
CA PHE A 194 18.72 24.56 16.94
C PHE A 194 19.99 24.91 16.17
N PHE A 195 20.12 24.47 14.91
CA PHE A 195 21.22 24.90 14.03
C PHE A 195 21.33 26.43 13.93
N PHE A 196 20.22 27.13 13.66
CA PHE A 196 20.21 28.59 13.58
C PHE A 196 20.63 29.23 14.92
N LYS A 197 20.18 28.66 16.05
CA LYS A 197 20.57 29.09 17.40
C LYS A 197 22.07 28.89 17.67
N GLU A 198 22.67 27.76 17.27
CA GLU A 198 24.12 27.53 17.34
C GLU A 198 24.91 28.55 16.49
N LYS A 199 24.33 29.03 15.38
CA LYS A 199 24.90 30.10 14.54
C LYS A 199 24.59 31.53 15.04
N GLY A 200 23.93 31.69 16.19
CA GLY A 200 23.59 33.01 16.77
C GLY A 200 22.37 33.70 16.14
N TYR A 201 21.58 32.98 15.32
CA TYR A 201 20.37 33.49 14.69
C TYR A 201 19.12 32.96 15.39
N ASP A 202 18.28 33.87 15.89
CA ASP A 202 16.92 33.51 16.30
C ASP A 202 16.00 33.38 15.07
N VAL A 203 15.16 32.34 15.08
CA VAL A 203 14.09 32.12 14.10
C VAL A 203 12.70 32.19 14.73
N ASN A 204 11.71 32.61 13.95
CA ASN A 204 10.31 32.29 14.26
C ASN A 204 10.06 30.87 13.71
N ILE A 205 9.63 29.92 14.54
CA ILE A 205 9.24 28.56 14.11
C ILE A 205 7.78 28.54 13.70
N ILE A 206 7.52 27.94 12.54
CA ILE A 206 6.32 28.18 11.76
C ILE A 206 5.71 26.81 11.25
N ASN A 207 5.11 26.01 12.15
CA ASN A 207 4.57 24.63 12.02
C ASN A 207 3.13 24.40 11.43
N PRO A 208 2.93 23.49 10.43
CA PRO A 208 1.66 23.04 9.80
C PRO A 208 0.69 22.13 10.61
N THR A 209 0.89 21.81 11.89
CA THR A 209 -0.07 20.91 12.60
C THR A 209 -1.40 21.58 13.02
N ASN A 210 -1.42 22.90 13.27
CA ASN A 210 -2.40 23.50 14.20
C ASN A 210 -3.60 24.34 13.64
N TYR A 211 -3.70 24.79 12.36
CA TYR A 211 -4.92 25.37 11.68
C TYR A 211 -5.74 24.22 11.06
N GLY A 212 -5.13 23.04 10.88
CA GLY A 212 -5.77 21.79 10.50
C GLY A 212 -4.94 20.79 9.69
N PHE A 213 -3.63 20.98 9.45
CA PHE A 213 -2.86 20.10 8.55
C PHE A 213 -1.92 19.10 9.25
N ASP A 214 -2.40 18.51 10.34
CA ASP A 214 -1.71 17.40 11.01
C ASP A 214 -1.64 16.14 10.13
N MET A 215 -0.43 15.76 9.75
CA MET A 215 -0.12 14.59 8.92
C MET A 215 0.88 13.68 9.64
N TYR A 216 0.95 12.40 9.29
CA TYR A 216 2.00 11.52 9.80
C TYR A 216 3.38 12.01 9.36
N GLY A 217 4.32 12.03 10.30
CA GLY A 217 5.75 12.18 10.04
C GLY A 217 6.35 10.85 9.58
N ASP A 218 7.51 10.48 10.11
CA ASP A 218 8.21 9.25 9.74
C ASP A 218 7.37 7.98 9.98
N MET A 219 7.31 7.13 8.95
CA MET A 219 6.61 5.84 8.91
C MET A 219 7.57 4.77 8.40
N LEU A 220 7.58 3.62 9.05
CA LEU A 220 8.17 2.39 8.53
C LEU A 220 7.26 1.82 7.44
N PHE A 221 7.85 1.52 6.28
CA PHE A 221 7.16 0.92 5.14
C PHE A 221 8.02 -0.14 4.46
N THR A 222 7.39 -0.90 3.57
CA THR A 222 8.00 -1.97 2.77
C THR A 222 7.35 -2.02 1.37
N SER A 223 7.83 -2.88 0.48
CA SER A 223 7.20 -3.12 -0.82
C SER A 223 6.05 -4.11 -0.73
N GLU A 224 5.13 -4.05 -1.68
CA GLU A 224 3.99 -5.00 -1.75
C GLU A 224 4.46 -6.45 -1.96
N ASP A 225 5.62 -6.65 -2.60
CA ASP A 225 6.24 -7.97 -2.78
C ASP A 225 6.88 -8.49 -1.48
N GLU A 226 7.57 -7.67 -0.68
CA GLU A 226 8.10 -8.09 0.63
C GLU A 226 6.95 -8.36 1.61
N ALA A 227 5.91 -7.52 1.61
CA ALA A 227 4.70 -7.72 2.42
C ALA A 227 3.95 -9.02 2.10
N LYS A 228 3.90 -9.44 0.83
CA LYS A 228 3.21 -10.67 0.40
C LYS A 228 4.06 -11.92 0.52
N ASN A 229 5.33 -11.86 0.13
CA ASN A 229 6.18 -13.05 0.07
C ASN A 229 6.88 -13.35 1.42
N ASN A 230 7.12 -12.33 2.25
CA ASN A 230 7.83 -12.47 3.53
C ASN A 230 7.07 -11.85 4.74
N PRO A 231 5.74 -12.05 4.91
CA PRO A 231 4.96 -11.37 5.95
C PRO A 231 5.47 -11.62 7.38
N ASN A 232 5.95 -12.84 7.67
CA ASN A 232 6.56 -13.16 8.97
C ASN A 232 7.85 -12.36 9.24
N ARG A 233 8.59 -11.97 8.19
CA ARG A 233 9.78 -11.12 8.31
C ARG A 233 9.41 -9.66 8.55
N VAL A 234 8.37 -9.17 7.85
CA VAL A 234 7.84 -7.81 8.06
C VAL A 234 7.32 -7.64 9.49
N GLU A 235 6.60 -8.63 10.03
CA GLU A 235 6.12 -8.58 11.42
C GLU A 235 7.27 -8.66 12.44
N LYS A 236 8.25 -9.56 12.24
CA LYS A 236 9.48 -9.59 13.06
C LYS A 236 10.21 -8.24 13.07
N PHE A 237 10.42 -7.67 11.88
CA PHE A 237 11.10 -6.39 11.71
C PHE A 237 10.33 -5.25 12.38
N LYS A 238 8.99 -5.23 12.24
CA LYS A 238 8.09 -4.30 12.93
C LYS A 238 8.24 -4.37 14.44
N GLN A 239 8.11 -5.56 15.04
CA GLN A 239 8.17 -5.72 16.50
C GLN A 239 9.55 -5.35 17.06
N ALA A 240 10.64 -5.78 16.43
CA ALA A 240 12.00 -5.38 16.82
C ALA A 240 12.23 -3.87 16.71
N THR A 241 11.74 -3.24 15.64
CA THR A 241 11.79 -1.78 15.43
C THR A 241 11.03 -1.02 16.51
N LEU A 242 9.81 -1.45 16.85
CA LEU A 242 8.99 -0.80 17.89
C LEU A 242 9.62 -0.97 19.28
N LYS A 243 10.19 -2.14 19.59
CA LYS A 243 10.98 -2.37 20.82
C LYS A 243 12.19 -1.42 20.90
N GLY A 244 12.90 -1.23 19.79
CA GLY A 244 14.01 -0.28 19.68
C GLY A 244 13.59 1.17 19.85
N TRP A 245 12.50 1.59 19.22
CA TRP A 245 11.95 2.96 19.37
C TRP A 245 11.49 3.26 20.79
N LYS A 246 10.84 2.31 21.46
CA LYS A 246 10.51 2.45 22.89
C LYS A 246 11.80 2.63 23.72
N TYR A 247 12.77 1.74 23.55
CA TYR A 247 14.05 1.80 24.27
C TYR A 247 14.77 3.14 24.06
N ALA A 248 14.79 3.66 22.84
CA ALA A 248 15.49 4.91 22.51
C ALA A 248 14.85 6.16 23.12
N LEU A 249 13.53 6.18 23.31
CA LEU A 249 12.84 7.28 23.99
C LEU A 249 12.93 7.17 25.51
N GLU A 250 13.03 5.95 26.05
CA GLU A 250 13.27 5.71 27.48
C GLU A 250 14.74 5.98 27.89
N ASN A 251 15.72 5.79 26.98
CA ASN A 251 17.17 5.84 27.26
C ASN A 251 17.91 6.88 26.38
N LYS A 252 17.31 8.07 26.19
CA LYS A 252 17.77 9.10 25.22
C LYS A 252 19.27 9.41 25.26
N GLU A 253 19.84 9.71 26.43
CA GLU A 253 21.25 10.10 26.56
C GLU A 253 22.23 8.99 26.12
N GLU A 254 21.89 7.72 26.38
CA GLU A 254 22.69 6.59 25.90
C GLU A 254 22.65 6.49 24.37
N ILE A 255 21.46 6.64 23.77
CA ILE A 255 21.32 6.56 22.31
C ILE A 255 21.88 7.80 21.60
N ILE A 256 21.88 8.98 22.24
CA ILE A 256 22.61 10.16 21.76
C ILE A 256 24.12 9.85 21.67
N GLN A 257 24.70 9.27 22.73
CA GLN A 257 26.12 8.92 22.76
C GLN A 257 26.45 7.82 21.72
N LEU A 258 25.61 6.79 21.62
CA LEU A 258 25.72 5.71 20.63
C LEU A 258 25.71 6.23 19.18
N ILE A 259 24.84 7.21 18.87
CA ILE A 259 24.80 7.86 17.55
C ILE A 259 26.08 8.67 17.31
N TYR A 260 26.53 9.43 18.31
CA TYR A 260 27.72 10.26 18.23
C TYR A 260 29.02 9.45 18.08
N GLU A 261 29.10 8.27 18.72
CA GLU A 261 30.28 7.41 18.65
C GLU A 261 30.32 6.51 17.41
N LYS A 262 29.15 6.00 16.96
CA LYS A 262 29.10 4.93 15.95
C LYS A 262 28.52 5.34 14.59
N TYR A 263 27.70 6.39 14.53
CA TYR A 263 26.91 6.71 13.33
C TYR A 263 27.20 8.09 12.70
N THR A 264 27.39 9.16 13.47
CA THR A 264 27.81 10.47 12.92
C THR A 264 28.45 11.39 13.96
N GLN A 265 29.34 12.28 13.51
CA GLN A 265 29.87 13.40 14.30
C GLN A 265 29.65 14.76 13.60
N GLU A 266 28.78 14.85 12.59
CA GLU A 266 28.41 16.15 11.97
C GLU A 266 27.65 17.09 12.95
N LYS A 267 27.14 16.56 14.07
CA LYS A 267 26.30 17.28 15.04
C LYS A 267 26.84 17.18 16.47
N THR A 268 26.63 18.25 17.24
CA THR A 268 26.98 18.28 18.66
C THR A 268 26.04 17.40 19.50
N ILE A 269 26.51 16.90 20.65
CA ILE A 269 25.68 16.15 21.61
C ILE A 269 24.47 16.97 22.05
N GLU A 270 24.61 18.30 22.22
CA GLU A 270 23.49 19.21 22.52
C GLU A 270 22.45 19.28 21.38
N HIS A 271 22.90 19.23 20.12
CA HIS A 271 22.01 19.21 18.95
C HIS A 271 21.25 17.88 18.86
N LEU A 272 21.92 16.74 19.09
CA LEU A 272 21.27 15.43 19.17
C LEU A 272 20.30 15.34 20.36
N ARG A 273 20.61 16.01 21.50
CA ARG A 273 19.69 16.15 22.65
C ARG A 273 18.48 17.03 22.33
N TYR A 274 18.64 18.07 21.52
CA TYR A 274 17.52 18.86 21.03
C TYR A 274 16.60 18.01 20.13
N GLU A 275 17.17 17.29 19.16
CA GLU A 275 16.43 16.34 18.33
C GLU A 275 15.65 15.34 19.18
N ALA A 276 16.30 14.68 20.15
CA ALA A 276 15.69 13.64 20.98
C ALA A 276 14.43 14.12 21.73
N ASN A 277 14.41 15.37 22.19
CA ASN A 277 13.26 15.94 22.90
C ASN A 277 12.16 16.45 21.95
N ALA A 278 12.53 16.93 20.77
CA ALA A 278 11.56 17.27 19.72
C ALA A 278 10.89 16.02 19.13
N ILE A 279 11.66 14.94 18.90
CA ILE A 279 11.18 13.68 18.34
C ILE A 279 10.25 12.95 19.31
N ASP A 280 10.56 12.92 20.61
CA ASP A 280 9.66 12.37 21.63
C ASP A 280 8.27 13.04 21.60
N SER A 281 8.24 14.35 21.39
CA SER A 281 7.00 15.13 21.24
C SER A 281 6.24 14.82 19.93
N LEU A 282 6.94 14.36 18.88
CA LEU A 282 6.36 13.97 17.58
C LEU A 282 5.89 12.51 17.55
N VAL A 283 6.53 11.63 18.31
CA VAL A 283 6.12 10.24 18.52
C VAL A 283 4.94 10.16 19.50
N ASN A 284 4.97 10.96 20.56
CA ASN A 284 3.88 11.13 21.53
C ASN A 284 3.40 9.82 22.19
N MET A 285 4.35 8.96 22.57
CA MET A 285 4.12 7.62 23.12
C MET A 285 3.25 7.60 24.39
N ASN A 286 3.21 8.71 25.14
CA ASN A 286 2.42 8.86 26.36
C ASN A 286 0.91 9.04 26.11
N VAL A 287 0.52 9.43 24.90
CA VAL A 287 -0.90 9.67 24.53
C VAL A 287 -1.37 8.66 23.48
N THR A 288 -0.50 8.28 22.55
CA THR A 288 -0.81 7.35 21.46
C THR A 288 0.17 6.17 21.50
N PRO A 289 -0.30 4.90 21.48
CA PRO A 289 0.59 3.75 21.47
C PRO A 289 1.57 3.79 20.29
N LEU A 290 2.84 3.50 20.57
CA LEU A 290 3.90 3.48 19.57
C LEU A 290 3.53 2.52 18.42
N GLY A 291 3.55 3.03 17.19
CA GLY A 291 3.17 2.26 16.00
C GLY A 291 1.67 2.26 15.64
N TYR A 292 0.80 2.93 16.41
CA TYR A 292 -0.64 3.02 16.13
C TYR A 292 -0.94 3.84 14.87
N LEU A 293 -1.73 3.25 13.96
CA LEU A 293 -2.19 3.88 12.72
C LEU A 293 -3.71 4.09 12.73
N ASP A 294 -4.12 5.32 12.46
CA ASP A 294 -5.52 5.72 12.36
C ASP A 294 -5.98 5.77 10.89
N GLN A 295 -6.93 4.91 10.54
CA GLN A 295 -7.45 4.82 9.17
C GLN A 295 -8.37 5.99 8.79
N GLY A 296 -8.94 6.69 9.77
CA GLY A 296 -9.61 7.97 9.57
C GLY A 296 -8.59 9.03 9.14
N ARG A 297 -7.42 9.09 9.79
CA ARG A 297 -6.32 9.99 9.42
C ARG A 297 -5.74 9.67 8.03
N ILE A 298 -5.56 8.39 7.68
CA ILE A 298 -5.15 8.00 6.31
C ILE A 298 -6.19 8.45 5.26
N ARG A 299 -7.48 8.28 5.54
CA ARG A 299 -8.57 8.75 4.66
C ARG A 299 -8.60 10.28 4.56
N TYR A 300 -8.45 11.00 5.67
CA TYR A 300 -8.37 12.45 5.70
C TYR A 300 -7.25 12.98 4.79
N ILE A 301 -6.04 12.43 4.93
CA ILE A 301 -4.90 12.75 4.07
C ILE A 301 -5.18 12.37 2.60
N SER A 302 -5.85 11.24 2.33
CA SER A 302 -6.27 10.87 0.98
C SER A 302 -7.29 11.84 0.36
N GLU A 303 -8.22 12.41 1.14
CA GLU A 303 -9.15 13.43 0.65
C GLU A 303 -8.45 14.79 0.45
N MET A 304 -7.47 15.15 1.30
CA MET A 304 -6.60 16.32 1.05
C MET A 304 -5.86 16.21 -0.28
N TYR A 305 -5.24 15.06 -0.58
CA TYR A 305 -4.54 14.84 -1.86
C TYR A 305 -5.47 15.01 -3.08
N LYS A 306 -6.76 14.68 -2.96
CA LYS A 306 -7.76 14.93 -4.02
C LYS A 306 -8.19 16.39 -4.08
N TYR A 307 -8.46 17.00 -2.92
CA TYR A 307 -8.90 18.40 -2.82
C TYR A 307 -7.88 19.36 -3.46
N TYR A 308 -6.58 19.11 -3.26
CA TYR A 308 -5.49 19.85 -3.90
C TYR A 308 -5.07 19.30 -5.28
N GLY A 309 -5.87 18.42 -5.90
CA GLY A 309 -5.73 17.99 -7.29
C GLY A 309 -4.60 17.00 -7.60
N LEU A 310 -3.91 16.45 -6.59
CA LEU A 310 -2.74 15.57 -6.79
C LEU A 310 -3.12 14.12 -7.16
N THR A 311 -4.39 13.75 -7.01
CA THR A 311 -4.98 12.50 -7.51
C THR A 311 -6.51 12.62 -7.61
N GLN A 312 -7.16 11.68 -8.31
CA GLN A 312 -8.62 11.48 -8.28
C GLN A 312 -8.99 10.06 -7.78
N SER A 313 -8.00 9.20 -7.57
CA SER A 313 -8.17 7.81 -7.11
C SER A 313 -8.77 7.77 -5.71
N LYS A 314 -9.59 6.76 -5.41
CA LYS A 314 -9.98 6.42 -4.02
C LYS A 314 -8.94 5.46 -3.45
N ILE A 315 -8.54 5.65 -2.20
CA ILE A 315 -7.61 4.74 -1.55
C ILE A 315 -8.31 3.45 -1.11
N ASP A 316 -7.73 2.30 -1.46
CA ASP A 316 -7.99 1.05 -0.74
C ASP A 316 -6.91 0.86 0.34
N LEU A 317 -7.34 0.45 1.53
CA LEU A 317 -6.49 0.19 2.69
C LEU A 317 -6.12 -1.29 2.82
N ASN A 318 -6.92 -2.19 2.23
CA ASN A 318 -6.80 -3.65 2.41
C ASN A 318 -5.46 -4.21 1.90
N ASP A 319 -4.94 -3.62 0.83
CA ASP A 319 -3.67 -3.99 0.19
C ASP A 319 -2.64 -2.85 0.29
N PHE A 320 -2.74 -2.00 1.31
CA PHE A 320 -1.83 -0.87 1.55
C PHE A 320 -1.31 -0.83 2.99
N LEU A 321 -2.10 -1.34 3.95
CA LEU A 321 -1.71 -1.43 5.35
C LEU A 321 -1.31 -2.88 5.64
N PHE A 322 -0.08 -3.09 6.11
CA PHE A 322 0.40 -4.44 6.43
C PHE A 322 -0.51 -5.17 7.44
N ASP A 323 -1.08 -4.42 8.39
CA ASP A 323 -2.01 -4.94 9.40
C ASP A 323 -3.40 -5.32 8.85
N GLU A 324 -3.75 -4.92 7.62
CA GLU A 324 -4.96 -5.41 6.93
C GLU A 324 -4.61 -6.51 5.91
N MET A 325 -3.43 -6.44 5.27
CA MET A 325 -2.92 -7.49 4.38
C MET A 325 -2.70 -8.80 5.13
N SER A 326 -1.96 -8.76 6.25
CA SER A 326 -1.65 -9.93 7.09
C SER A 326 -2.88 -10.60 7.72
N LYS A 327 -4.05 -9.94 7.75
CA LYS A 327 -5.31 -10.56 8.18
C LYS A 327 -5.93 -11.48 7.13
N LYS A 328 -5.65 -11.30 5.83
CA LYS A 328 -6.21 -12.16 4.78
C LYS A 328 -5.80 -13.63 4.94
N ASP A 329 -4.62 -13.88 5.52
CA ASP A 329 -4.04 -15.22 5.72
C ASP A 329 -4.11 -15.74 7.17
N LYS A 330 -4.64 -14.96 8.12
CA LYS A 330 -4.78 -15.39 9.53
C LYS A 330 -5.91 -16.42 9.72
N LYS A 331 -5.60 -17.68 9.41
CA LYS A 331 -6.35 -18.84 9.94
C LYS A 331 -6.08 -18.97 11.43
N ILE A 332 -7.13 -19.16 12.25
CA ILE A 332 -6.95 -19.51 13.67
C ILE A 332 -6.29 -20.90 13.75
N PHE A 333 -5.17 -20.98 14.46
CA PHE A 333 -4.50 -22.25 14.77
C PHE A 333 -5.20 -22.97 15.94
N LEU A 334 -6.26 -23.71 15.59
CA LEU A 334 -6.91 -24.67 16.48
C LEU A 334 -6.21 -26.03 16.45
N SER A 335 -6.23 -26.76 17.57
CA SER A 335 -5.77 -28.15 17.65
C SER A 335 -6.79 -29.11 17.03
N ASP A 336 -6.39 -30.36 16.74
CA ASP A 336 -7.33 -31.39 16.24
C ASP A 336 -8.50 -31.65 17.21
N GLU A 337 -8.26 -31.54 18.52
CA GLU A 337 -9.29 -31.65 19.56
C GLU A 337 -10.28 -30.47 19.51
N GLU A 338 -9.79 -29.25 19.34
CA GLU A 338 -10.61 -28.04 19.21
C GLU A 338 -11.41 -28.03 17.90
N ILE A 339 -10.78 -28.43 16.79
CA ILE A 339 -11.42 -28.61 15.47
C ILE A 339 -12.50 -29.69 15.55
N LYS A 340 -12.24 -30.80 16.25
CA LYS A 340 -13.26 -31.82 16.50
C LYS A 340 -14.39 -31.28 17.36
N TYR A 341 -14.09 -30.57 18.45
CA TYR A 341 -15.10 -29.98 19.34
C TYR A 341 -16.08 -29.09 18.58
N LEU A 342 -15.60 -28.24 17.65
CA LEU A 342 -16.45 -27.37 16.84
C LEU A 342 -17.23 -28.12 15.74
N LYS A 343 -16.72 -29.26 15.24
CA LYS A 343 -17.47 -30.15 14.34
C LYS A 343 -18.59 -30.91 15.06
N ASP A 344 -18.32 -31.36 16.28
CA ASP A 344 -19.29 -32.05 17.13
C ASP A 344 -20.31 -31.06 17.75
N ASN A 345 -19.95 -29.76 17.86
CA ASN A 345 -20.79 -28.68 18.39
C ASN A 345 -20.87 -27.48 17.41
N PRO A 346 -21.50 -27.63 16.22
CA PRO A 346 -21.51 -26.59 15.18
C PRO A 346 -22.39 -25.37 15.50
N ILE A 347 -23.19 -25.45 16.58
CA ILE A 347 -24.02 -24.38 17.13
C ILE A 347 -23.57 -24.15 18.57
N LEU A 348 -22.93 -23.02 18.85
CA LEU A 348 -22.58 -22.62 20.21
C LEU A 348 -23.79 -21.93 20.87
N LYS A 349 -24.32 -22.55 21.93
CA LYS A 349 -25.43 -21.99 22.71
C LYS A 349 -24.91 -20.93 23.68
N VAL A 350 -25.27 -19.67 23.44
CA VAL A 350 -24.81 -18.49 24.18
C VAL A 350 -25.98 -17.85 24.92
N HIS A 351 -25.77 -17.44 26.16
CA HIS A 351 -26.82 -16.80 26.96
C HIS A 351 -27.08 -15.34 26.54
N ASN A 352 -28.34 -15.02 26.27
CA ASN A 352 -28.84 -13.66 26.13
C ASN A 352 -29.70 -13.30 27.36
N PHE A 353 -29.09 -12.60 28.32
CA PHE A 353 -29.80 -12.07 29.48
C PHE A 353 -30.62 -10.85 29.07
N ASP A 354 -31.95 -10.94 29.05
CA ASP A 354 -32.83 -9.87 28.56
C ASP A 354 -33.02 -8.72 29.57
N SER A 355 -31.93 -8.21 30.13
CA SER A 355 -31.99 -7.04 31.02
C SER A 355 -30.67 -6.31 31.26
N LEU A 356 -29.57 -6.57 30.54
CA LEU A 356 -28.29 -5.86 30.73
C LEU A 356 -27.91 -4.97 29.53
N PRO A 357 -28.79 -4.06 29.05
CA PRO A 357 -28.37 -3.08 28.04
C PRO A 357 -27.30 -2.13 28.62
N PRO A 358 -26.44 -1.53 27.79
CA PRO A 358 -26.26 -1.77 26.35
C PRO A 358 -25.45 -3.04 26.02
N TYR A 359 -25.14 -3.89 27.01
CA TYR A 359 -24.28 -5.07 26.86
C TYR A 359 -24.99 -6.26 26.20
N ASN A 360 -26.05 -6.78 26.81
CA ASN A 360 -26.96 -7.77 26.22
C ASN A 360 -28.41 -7.52 26.69
N PHE A 361 -29.33 -7.50 25.72
CA PHE A 361 -30.76 -7.28 25.92
C PHE A 361 -31.53 -7.70 24.65
N THR A 362 -32.84 -7.82 24.74
CA THR A 362 -33.71 -8.08 23.58
C THR A 362 -34.41 -6.80 23.12
N LEU A 363 -34.56 -6.63 21.81
CA LEU A 363 -35.37 -5.58 21.20
C LEU A 363 -36.21 -6.20 20.07
N ASN A 364 -37.53 -6.06 20.17
CA ASN A 364 -38.49 -6.63 19.21
C ASN A 364 -38.28 -8.15 18.98
N ASN A 365 -38.04 -8.90 20.06
CA ASN A 365 -37.70 -10.33 20.08
C ASN A 365 -36.37 -10.73 19.43
N TYR A 366 -35.47 -9.77 19.13
CA TYR A 366 -34.10 -10.04 18.68
C TYR A 366 -33.05 -9.63 19.72
N PRO A 367 -32.04 -10.47 20.01
CA PRO A 367 -30.89 -10.09 20.82
C PRO A 367 -30.14 -8.87 20.24
N LYS A 368 -29.69 -7.98 21.13
CA LYS A 368 -28.96 -6.73 20.85
C LYS A 368 -27.94 -6.43 21.95
N GLY A 369 -26.95 -5.62 21.62
CA GLY A 369 -25.95 -5.09 22.56
C GLY A 369 -24.52 -5.49 22.21
N PHE A 370 -23.55 -4.88 22.91
CA PHE A 370 -22.10 -5.12 22.76
C PHE A 370 -21.74 -6.60 22.69
N VAL A 371 -22.28 -7.40 23.62
CA VAL A 371 -22.00 -8.82 23.78
C VAL A 371 -22.54 -9.64 22.62
N ILE A 372 -23.71 -9.26 22.09
CA ILE A 372 -24.35 -9.96 20.99
C ILE A 372 -23.55 -9.76 19.71
N ASP A 373 -23.13 -8.53 19.43
CA ASP A 373 -22.25 -8.22 18.29
C ASP A 373 -20.85 -8.84 18.46
N TYR A 374 -20.28 -8.83 19.66
CA TYR A 374 -18.99 -9.49 19.96
C TYR A 374 -19.07 -11.00 19.72
N MET A 375 -20.13 -11.66 20.20
CA MET A 375 -20.31 -13.09 19.99
C MET A 375 -20.62 -13.42 18.51
N GLN A 376 -21.33 -12.57 17.78
CA GLN A 376 -21.45 -12.69 16.31
C GLN A 376 -20.10 -12.57 15.60
N LEU A 377 -19.17 -11.76 16.11
CA LEU A 377 -17.79 -11.71 15.61
C LEU A 377 -17.04 -13.01 15.92
N VAL A 378 -17.13 -13.54 17.15
CA VAL A 378 -16.59 -14.87 17.51
C VAL A 378 -17.13 -15.97 16.58
N ALA A 379 -18.44 -15.99 16.30
CA ALA A 379 -19.07 -16.94 15.39
C ALA A 379 -18.47 -16.86 13.97
N LYS A 380 -18.35 -15.64 13.43
CA LYS A 380 -17.76 -15.36 12.11
C LYS A 380 -16.31 -15.84 12.03
N THR A 381 -15.49 -15.57 13.06
CA THR A 381 -14.06 -15.92 13.04
C THR A 381 -13.82 -17.42 13.22
N LEU A 382 -14.73 -18.13 13.91
CA LEU A 382 -14.68 -19.60 14.08
C LEU A 382 -15.39 -20.39 12.97
N GLY A 383 -16.22 -19.75 12.15
CA GLY A 383 -17.03 -20.43 11.12
C GLY A 383 -18.19 -21.26 11.67
N VAL A 384 -18.67 -20.95 12.88
CA VAL A 384 -19.77 -21.66 13.56
C VAL A 384 -21.02 -20.79 13.69
N GLN A 385 -22.15 -21.41 14.01
CA GLN A 385 -23.38 -20.69 14.35
C GLN A 385 -23.47 -20.41 15.85
N ILE A 386 -24.22 -19.37 16.22
CA ILE A 386 -24.58 -19.09 17.61
C ILE A 386 -26.09 -19.07 17.77
N GLU A 387 -26.57 -19.84 18.73
CA GLU A 387 -27.95 -19.83 19.20
C GLU A 387 -28.00 -19.02 20.50
N PHE A 388 -28.65 -17.85 20.46
CA PHE A 388 -28.80 -16.99 21.63
C PHE A 388 -29.99 -17.46 22.48
N ILE A 389 -29.69 -18.22 23.53
CA ILE A 389 -30.65 -18.73 24.50
C ILE A 389 -31.08 -17.58 25.42
N GLN A 390 -32.31 -17.10 25.23
CA GLN A 390 -32.90 -16.05 26.05
C GLN A 390 -33.55 -16.65 27.31
N ASN A 391 -33.23 -16.09 28.48
CA ASN A 391 -33.95 -16.36 29.72
C ASN A 391 -33.95 -15.11 30.62
N ASN A 392 -34.62 -15.20 31.77
CA ASN A 392 -34.87 -14.04 32.63
C ASN A 392 -34.11 -14.04 33.97
N THR A 393 -33.43 -15.13 34.36
CA THR A 393 -32.76 -15.21 35.67
C THR A 393 -31.35 -15.82 35.60
N TRP A 394 -30.47 -15.36 36.50
CA TRP A 394 -29.12 -15.94 36.63
C TRP A 394 -29.15 -17.40 37.08
N LYS A 395 -30.07 -17.77 37.98
CA LYS A 395 -30.22 -19.15 38.48
C LYS A 395 -30.52 -20.13 37.34
N GLU A 396 -31.53 -19.83 36.53
CA GLU A 396 -31.91 -20.62 35.35
C GLU A 396 -30.73 -20.77 34.38
N SER A 397 -29.96 -19.70 34.18
CA SER A 397 -28.74 -19.70 33.35
C SER A 397 -27.66 -20.65 33.90
N PHE A 398 -27.44 -20.65 35.21
CA PHE A 398 -26.48 -21.56 35.86
C PHE A 398 -26.93 -23.02 35.81
N ASP A 399 -28.23 -23.28 35.98
CA ASP A 399 -28.77 -24.64 35.93
C ASP A 399 -28.78 -25.18 34.49
N MET A 400 -29.07 -24.35 33.49
CA MET A 400 -28.91 -24.69 32.06
C MET A 400 -27.44 -24.99 31.69
N LEU A 401 -26.47 -24.23 32.23
CA LEU A 401 -25.04 -24.48 32.02
C LEU A 401 -24.63 -25.82 32.65
N LYS A 402 -25.03 -26.10 33.90
CA LYS A 402 -24.77 -27.39 34.57
C LYS A 402 -25.37 -28.56 33.78
N ASN A 403 -26.56 -28.39 33.20
CA ASN A 403 -27.29 -29.40 32.46
C ASN A 403 -26.91 -29.53 30.97
N ASN A 404 -25.84 -28.88 30.50
CA ASN A 404 -25.40 -28.84 29.09
C ASN A 404 -26.44 -28.25 28.11
N GLN A 405 -27.48 -27.56 28.59
CA GLN A 405 -28.47 -26.87 27.75
C GLN A 405 -27.95 -25.53 27.21
N LEU A 406 -26.82 -25.07 27.74
CA LEU A 406 -26.16 -23.81 27.48
C LEU A 406 -24.64 -24.05 27.47
N GLY A 407 -23.90 -23.44 26.54
CA GLY A 407 -22.44 -23.62 26.42
C GLY A 407 -21.62 -22.46 26.99
N ILE A 408 -22.09 -21.22 26.82
CA ILE A 408 -21.37 -19.99 27.18
C ILE A 408 -22.29 -19.03 27.91
N ILE A 409 -21.88 -18.58 29.10
CA ILE A 409 -22.46 -17.43 29.81
C ILE A 409 -21.53 -16.23 29.60
N PRO A 410 -21.95 -15.17 28.88
CA PRO A 410 -21.17 -13.94 28.78
C PRO A 410 -21.47 -12.97 29.92
N SER A 411 -20.66 -11.91 30.04
CA SER A 411 -20.85 -10.84 31.02
C SER A 411 -20.91 -11.34 32.48
N ILE A 412 -20.14 -12.38 32.82
CA ILE A 412 -20.18 -13.00 34.15
C ILE A 412 -18.99 -12.58 35.02
N ALA A 413 -19.29 -12.12 36.23
CA ALA A 413 -18.28 -11.82 37.25
C ALA A 413 -17.74 -13.10 37.90
N ILE A 414 -16.45 -13.11 38.19
CA ILE A 414 -15.78 -14.19 38.93
C ILE A 414 -16.23 -14.17 40.40
N ASN A 415 -16.58 -15.33 40.94
CA ASN A 415 -17.01 -15.55 42.32
C ASN A 415 -16.57 -16.98 42.74
N GLU A 416 -16.15 -17.17 43.99
CA GLU A 416 -15.58 -18.44 44.47
C GLU A 416 -16.55 -19.64 44.40
N GLU A 417 -17.85 -19.44 44.69
CA GLU A 417 -18.86 -20.47 44.50
C GLU A 417 -18.96 -20.85 43.01
N ARG A 418 -18.98 -19.84 42.14
CA ARG A 418 -19.10 -20.04 40.69
C ARG A 418 -17.90 -20.79 40.10
N LYS A 419 -16.68 -20.59 40.61
CA LYS A 419 -15.48 -21.36 40.21
C LYS A 419 -15.60 -22.88 40.40
N THR A 420 -16.54 -23.34 41.24
CA THR A 420 -16.81 -24.78 41.44
C THR A 420 -17.57 -25.42 40.27
N PHE A 421 -18.32 -24.64 39.47
CA PHE A 421 -19.12 -25.14 38.34
C PHE A 421 -18.93 -24.37 37.01
N ILE A 422 -18.10 -23.32 37.00
CA ILE A 422 -17.76 -22.49 35.84
C ILE A 422 -16.24 -22.35 35.73
N ASP A 423 -15.70 -22.44 34.52
CA ASP A 423 -14.36 -21.97 34.18
C ASP A 423 -14.46 -20.69 33.35
N PHE A 424 -13.66 -19.69 33.73
CA PHE A 424 -13.70 -18.34 33.17
C PHE A 424 -12.54 -18.11 32.20
N THR A 425 -12.74 -17.28 31.17
CA THR A 425 -11.67 -16.84 30.25
C THR A 425 -10.65 -15.93 30.94
N ASN A 426 -9.39 -16.02 30.52
CA ASN A 426 -8.28 -15.18 31.00
C ASN A 426 -8.44 -13.68 30.67
N PHE A 427 -9.28 -13.35 29.67
CA PHE A 427 -9.66 -11.99 29.30
C PHE A 427 -11.08 -11.65 29.79
N SER A 428 -11.31 -10.37 30.07
CA SER A 428 -12.64 -9.80 30.28
C SER A 428 -13.17 -9.15 29.00
N LEU A 429 -14.49 -9.14 28.83
CA LEU A 429 -15.19 -8.48 27.72
C LEU A 429 -15.41 -6.99 27.99
N VAL A 430 -15.85 -6.67 29.21
CA VAL A 430 -16.25 -5.34 29.64
C VAL A 430 -16.04 -5.19 31.15
N ASN A 431 -15.91 -3.95 31.61
CA ASN A 431 -15.91 -3.62 33.03
C ASN A 431 -17.30 -3.14 33.47
N PHE A 432 -17.81 -3.69 34.56
CA PHE A 432 -19.07 -3.30 35.18
C PHE A 432 -18.79 -2.27 36.27
N GLN A 433 -19.18 -1.01 36.01
CA GLN A 433 -19.12 0.06 37.00
C GLN A 433 -20.37 0.00 37.89
N MET A 434 -20.22 -0.46 39.13
CA MET A 434 -21.30 -0.44 40.12
C MET A 434 -21.74 1.00 40.41
N SER A 435 -23.04 1.21 40.57
CA SER A 435 -23.70 2.52 40.65
C SER A 435 -25.07 2.42 41.33
N LEU A 436 -25.55 3.53 41.90
CA LEU A 436 -26.90 3.66 42.45
C LEU A 436 -27.82 4.42 41.49
N GLY A 437 -29.00 3.86 41.23
CA GLY A 437 -30.14 4.62 40.74
C GLY A 437 -31.03 5.03 41.93
N VAL A 438 -31.32 6.32 42.07
CA VAL A 438 -32.17 6.86 43.14
C VAL A 438 -33.10 7.94 42.56
N ASN A 439 -34.22 8.24 43.22
CA ASN A 439 -35.10 9.35 42.84
C ASN A 439 -34.35 10.71 42.94
N LYS A 440 -34.65 11.70 42.08
CA LYS A 440 -34.05 13.05 42.12
C LYS A 440 -34.17 13.73 43.48
N GLN A 441 -35.26 13.49 44.19
CA GLN A 441 -35.53 14.03 45.52
C GLN A 441 -34.87 13.22 46.66
N SER A 442 -34.20 12.10 46.36
CA SER A 442 -33.52 11.28 47.37
C SER A 442 -32.18 11.89 47.79
N ASP A 443 -31.94 11.96 49.10
CA ASP A 443 -30.69 12.44 49.71
C ASP A 443 -29.56 11.39 49.78
N ILE A 444 -29.83 10.15 49.33
CA ILE A 444 -28.84 9.05 49.23
C ILE A 444 -27.67 9.45 48.31
N LYS A 445 -26.44 9.28 48.80
CA LYS A 445 -25.17 9.62 48.13
C LYS A 445 -24.24 8.42 47.94
N GLY A 446 -24.27 7.43 48.84
CA GLY A 446 -23.40 6.24 48.81
C GLY A 446 -24.03 5.01 49.45
N LEU A 447 -23.23 3.96 49.68
CA LEU A 447 -23.69 2.71 50.32
C LEU A 447 -24.01 2.89 51.82
N GLU A 448 -23.31 3.79 52.50
CA GLU A 448 -23.52 4.11 53.92
C GLU A 448 -24.93 4.66 54.21
N ASP A 449 -25.53 5.40 53.26
CA ASP A 449 -26.89 5.93 53.38
C ASP A 449 -27.98 4.86 53.22
N LEU A 450 -27.61 3.63 52.83
CA LEU A 450 -28.54 2.53 52.56
C LEU A 450 -28.85 1.65 53.78
N ASN A 451 -28.24 1.93 54.93
CA ASN A 451 -28.51 1.22 56.18
C ASN A 451 -30.00 1.32 56.55
N ASN A 452 -30.67 0.17 56.72
CA ASN A 452 -32.12 0.02 56.90
C ASN A 452 -33.00 0.52 55.74
N LYS A 453 -32.42 0.99 54.63
CA LYS A 453 -33.17 1.36 53.41
C LYS A 453 -33.54 0.14 52.60
N LYS A 454 -34.66 0.22 51.89
CA LYS A 454 -35.13 -0.83 51.00
C LYS A 454 -34.47 -0.66 49.63
N VAL A 455 -33.62 -1.59 49.23
CA VAL A 455 -32.75 -1.43 48.06
C VAL A 455 -32.95 -2.57 47.09
N SER A 456 -33.33 -2.24 45.85
CA SER A 456 -33.50 -3.24 44.80
C SER A 456 -32.16 -3.73 44.25
N VAL A 457 -32.08 -5.04 44.06
CA VAL A 457 -30.94 -5.74 43.43
C VAL A 457 -31.48 -6.88 42.58
N VAL A 458 -30.76 -7.25 41.51
CA VAL A 458 -31.14 -8.40 40.68
C VAL A 458 -30.80 -9.69 41.41
N GLU A 459 -31.75 -10.61 41.50
CA GLU A 459 -31.62 -11.85 42.26
C GLU A 459 -30.52 -12.77 41.70
N ASN A 460 -29.73 -13.39 42.59
CA ASN A 460 -28.59 -14.25 42.28
C ASN A 460 -27.48 -13.53 41.46
N SER A 461 -27.50 -12.20 41.38
CA SER A 461 -26.41 -11.42 40.81
C SER A 461 -25.24 -11.33 41.78
N PHE A 462 -24.01 -11.13 41.27
CA PHE A 462 -22.82 -11.02 42.12
C PHE A 462 -22.90 -9.82 43.09
N MET A 463 -23.72 -8.81 42.76
CA MET A 463 -23.98 -7.67 43.63
C MET A 463 -24.78 -8.08 44.87
N GLU A 464 -25.74 -9.00 44.74
CA GLU A 464 -26.48 -9.53 45.89
C GLU A 464 -25.53 -10.24 46.86
N ASP A 465 -24.63 -11.10 46.36
CA ASP A 465 -23.61 -11.79 47.15
C ASP A 465 -22.74 -10.79 47.94
N ILE A 466 -22.24 -9.76 47.25
CA ILE A 466 -21.39 -8.70 47.82
C ILE A 466 -22.14 -7.88 48.88
N LEU A 467 -23.40 -7.51 48.62
CA LEU A 467 -24.21 -6.73 49.56
C LEU A 467 -24.60 -7.54 50.78
N ARG A 468 -25.03 -8.81 50.62
CA ARG A 468 -25.35 -9.69 51.76
C ARG A 468 -24.15 -9.96 52.66
N LYS A 469 -22.95 -10.09 52.07
CA LYS A 469 -21.70 -10.36 52.81
C LYS A 469 -21.16 -9.13 53.55
N ASN A 470 -21.10 -7.98 52.88
CA ASN A 470 -20.37 -6.80 53.40
C ASN A 470 -21.31 -5.72 53.97
N TYR A 471 -22.58 -5.68 53.53
CA TYR A 471 -23.59 -4.70 53.93
C TYR A 471 -24.91 -5.34 54.40
N PRO A 472 -24.88 -6.26 55.40
CA PRO A 472 -26.07 -7.00 55.86
C PRO A 472 -27.16 -6.13 56.48
N GLN A 473 -26.88 -4.85 56.76
CA GLN A 473 -27.83 -3.88 57.31
C GLN A 473 -28.74 -3.25 56.23
N ILE A 474 -28.50 -3.51 54.94
CA ILE A 474 -29.32 -3.03 53.84
C ILE A 474 -30.51 -3.98 53.64
N ASN A 475 -31.74 -3.45 53.58
CA ASN A 475 -32.94 -4.25 53.34
C ASN A 475 -33.09 -4.56 51.85
N LEU A 476 -32.39 -5.60 51.39
CA LEU A 476 -32.37 -6.01 49.99
C LEU A 476 -33.74 -6.50 49.51
N TYR A 477 -34.25 -5.85 48.47
CA TYR A 477 -35.46 -6.23 47.73
C TYR A 477 -35.03 -6.94 46.44
N PRO A 478 -34.94 -8.28 46.43
CA PRO A 478 -34.58 -9.02 45.22
C PRO A 478 -35.63 -8.81 44.13
N THR A 479 -35.16 -8.67 42.89
CA THR A 479 -35.97 -8.45 41.69
C THR A 479 -35.46 -9.36 40.57
N LYS A 480 -36.33 -9.79 39.67
CA LYS A 480 -36.00 -10.81 38.67
C LYS A 480 -35.01 -10.30 37.63
N ASN A 481 -35.11 -9.02 37.28
CA ASN A 481 -34.32 -8.41 36.22
C ASN A 481 -34.08 -6.91 36.46
N SER A 482 -33.12 -6.35 35.73
CA SER A 482 -32.68 -4.95 35.88
C SER A 482 -33.77 -3.91 35.66
N LYS A 483 -34.72 -4.19 34.75
CA LYS A 483 -35.83 -3.28 34.46
C LYS A 483 -36.78 -3.22 35.66
N GLU A 484 -37.13 -4.36 36.25
CA GLU A 484 -37.94 -4.42 37.47
C GLU A 484 -37.28 -3.68 38.64
N ALA A 485 -35.96 -3.79 38.78
CA ALA A 485 -35.16 -3.09 39.79
C ALA A 485 -35.23 -1.56 39.61
N ILE A 486 -34.96 -1.06 38.39
CA ILE A 486 -34.96 0.37 38.09
C ILE A 486 -36.40 0.95 38.15
N ASP A 487 -37.39 0.23 37.62
CA ASP A 487 -38.81 0.58 37.72
C ASP A 487 -39.30 0.61 39.17
N ALA A 488 -38.73 -0.20 40.07
CA ALA A 488 -39.07 -0.17 41.49
C ALA A 488 -38.68 1.17 42.14
N VAL A 489 -37.53 1.74 41.77
CA VAL A 489 -37.14 3.09 42.21
C VAL A 489 -38.02 4.15 41.56
N ALA A 490 -38.24 4.04 40.24
CA ALA A 490 -39.05 5.02 39.49
C ALA A 490 -40.51 5.12 40.01
N SER A 491 -41.05 4.00 40.50
CA SER A 491 -42.37 3.92 41.15
C SER A 491 -42.34 4.13 42.68
N ASN A 492 -41.24 4.57 43.27
CA ASN A 492 -41.04 4.73 44.72
C ASN A 492 -41.39 3.47 45.57
N ARG A 493 -41.23 2.26 45.02
CA ARG A 493 -41.44 0.97 45.73
C ARG A 493 -40.25 0.55 46.61
N VAL A 494 -39.10 1.18 46.39
CA VAL A 494 -37.80 1.01 47.08
C VAL A 494 -37.06 2.36 47.06
N ASP A 495 -36.12 2.58 47.98
CA ASP A 495 -35.33 3.80 48.08
C ASP A 495 -34.27 3.94 46.97
N ALA A 496 -33.70 2.81 46.52
CA ALA A 496 -32.59 2.76 45.56
C ALA A 496 -32.55 1.46 44.73
N VAL A 497 -31.75 1.45 43.66
CA VAL A 497 -31.30 0.26 42.91
C VAL A 497 -29.77 0.25 42.86
N ILE A 498 -29.15 -0.92 42.98
CA ILE A 498 -27.70 -1.11 42.75
C ILE A 498 -27.50 -1.88 41.45
N HIS A 499 -26.82 -1.25 40.49
CA HIS A 499 -26.58 -1.85 39.16
C HIS A 499 -25.40 -1.20 38.42
N ASN A 500 -25.22 -1.55 37.14
CA ASN A 500 -24.27 -0.94 36.23
C ASN A 500 -24.71 0.49 35.83
N LEU A 501 -23.77 1.43 35.81
CA LEU A 501 -23.99 2.82 35.37
C LEU A 501 -24.73 2.90 34.02
N SER A 502 -24.13 2.34 32.96
CA SER A 502 -24.66 2.36 31.59
C SER A 502 -26.00 1.65 31.45
N THR A 503 -26.28 0.65 32.29
CA THR A 503 -27.60 -0.02 32.33
C THR A 503 -28.68 0.88 32.95
N ILE A 504 -28.36 1.58 34.05
CA ILE A 504 -29.30 2.52 34.66
C ILE A 504 -29.57 3.69 33.70
N GLU A 505 -28.52 4.29 33.13
CA GLU A 505 -28.63 5.40 32.18
C GLU A 505 -29.38 5.02 30.90
N TYR A 506 -29.16 3.82 30.37
CA TYR A 506 -29.93 3.31 29.23
C TYR A 506 -31.43 3.27 29.53
N PHE A 507 -31.84 2.75 30.69
CA PHE A 507 -33.27 2.67 31.05
C PHE A 507 -33.86 4.03 31.41
N ILE A 508 -33.11 4.93 32.05
CA ILE A 508 -33.54 6.32 32.29
C ILE A 508 -33.84 7.03 30.96
N ASN A 509 -32.89 7.00 30.02
CA ASN A 509 -33.04 7.63 28.72
C ASN A 509 -34.15 6.97 27.87
N LYS A 510 -34.20 5.63 27.82
CA LYS A 510 -35.16 4.89 26.98
C LYS A 510 -36.61 5.00 27.48
N ASN A 511 -36.82 4.93 28.79
CA ASN A 511 -38.15 4.95 29.39
C ASN A 511 -38.56 6.36 29.89
N TRP A 512 -37.75 7.39 29.62
CA TRP A 512 -37.97 8.79 30.02
C TRP A 512 -38.18 8.95 31.54
N LEU A 513 -37.38 8.24 32.35
CA LEU A 513 -37.49 8.23 33.83
C LEU A 513 -36.87 9.48 34.46
N SER A 514 -37.39 10.65 34.07
CA SER A 514 -36.90 11.98 34.45
C SER A 514 -36.97 12.30 35.94
N ASN A 515 -37.46 11.36 36.76
CA ASN A 515 -37.46 11.39 38.22
C ASN A 515 -36.30 10.60 38.87
N LEU A 516 -35.41 9.95 38.12
CA LEU A 516 -34.23 9.24 38.64
C LEU A 516 -32.93 10.06 38.54
N LYS A 517 -31.81 9.57 39.11
CA LYS A 517 -30.47 10.15 38.97
C LYS A 517 -29.37 9.12 39.32
N THR A 518 -28.27 9.01 38.56
CA THR A 518 -27.17 8.01 38.75
C THR A 518 -26.02 8.47 39.67
N ILE A 519 -25.63 7.64 40.66
CA ILE A 519 -24.40 7.80 41.47
C ILE A 519 -23.43 6.72 41.04
N VAL A 520 -22.18 7.08 40.74
CA VAL A 520 -21.09 6.09 40.60
C VAL A 520 -20.65 5.66 41.99
N LEU A 521 -20.66 4.36 42.28
CA LEU A 521 -20.20 3.85 43.58
C LEU A 521 -18.67 3.85 43.66
N LYS A 522 -18.18 4.26 44.82
CA LYS A 522 -16.80 4.14 45.28
C LYS A 522 -16.84 3.59 46.70
N ASP A 523 -15.99 2.62 46.99
CA ASP A 523 -15.97 1.85 48.23
C ASP A 523 -14.62 1.14 48.31
N ASP A 524 -13.99 1.13 49.49
CA ASP A 524 -12.67 0.50 49.70
C ASP A 524 -12.78 -0.94 50.21
N ASN A 525 -13.97 -1.36 50.67
CA ASN A 525 -14.26 -2.72 51.15
C ASN A 525 -14.73 -3.65 50.02
N ILE A 526 -15.32 -3.10 48.94
CA ILE A 526 -15.83 -3.88 47.80
C ILE A 526 -15.29 -3.38 46.46
N GLN A 527 -14.99 -4.31 45.54
CA GLN A 527 -14.57 -3.96 44.18
C GLN A 527 -15.76 -3.36 43.40
N THR A 528 -15.74 -2.04 43.20
CA THR A 528 -16.79 -1.29 42.50
C THR A 528 -16.67 -1.30 40.97
N VAL A 529 -15.48 -1.62 40.44
CA VAL A 529 -15.23 -1.84 39.00
C VAL A 529 -14.92 -3.31 38.78
N VAL A 530 -15.94 -4.09 38.38
CA VAL A 530 -15.85 -5.56 38.29
C VAL A 530 -15.64 -5.98 36.83
N PRO A 531 -14.52 -6.64 36.47
CA PRO A 531 -14.32 -7.18 35.13
C PRO A 531 -15.29 -8.35 34.90
N LEU A 532 -15.92 -8.39 33.73
CA LEU A 532 -16.86 -9.43 33.33
C LEU A 532 -16.27 -10.28 32.21
N HIS A 533 -16.30 -11.60 32.40
CA HIS A 533 -15.63 -12.58 31.56
C HIS A 533 -16.64 -13.37 30.69
N LEU A 534 -16.14 -14.27 29.84
CA LEU A 534 -16.92 -15.41 29.38
C LEU A 534 -16.74 -16.56 30.39
N GLY A 535 -17.83 -17.23 30.74
CA GLY A 535 -17.84 -18.46 31.53
C GLY A 535 -18.33 -19.64 30.70
N VAL A 536 -17.62 -20.76 30.79
CA VAL A 536 -18.03 -22.07 30.26
C VAL A 536 -18.28 -23.04 31.41
N LYS A 537 -18.97 -24.16 31.16
CA LYS A 537 -19.13 -25.22 32.16
C LYS A 537 -17.75 -25.71 32.64
N LYS A 538 -17.65 -26.04 33.94
CA LYS A 538 -16.45 -26.62 34.56
C LYS A 538 -15.84 -27.74 33.72
N ASP A 539 -14.52 -27.75 33.67
CA ASP A 539 -13.67 -28.74 32.99
C ASP A 539 -13.81 -28.77 31.45
N ASN A 540 -14.66 -27.92 30.84
CA ASN A 540 -14.70 -27.69 29.40
C ASN A 540 -13.55 -26.78 28.93
N LEU A 541 -12.32 -27.21 29.18
CA LEU A 541 -11.10 -26.47 28.86
C LEU A 541 -10.92 -26.27 27.34
N VAL A 542 -11.49 -27.17 26.52
CA VAL A 542 -11.44 -27.08 25.05
C VAL A 542 -12.22 -25.86 24.56
N LEU A 543 -13.49 -25.68 24.97
CA LEU A 543 -14.26 -24.49 24.60
C LEU A 543 -13.65 -23.20 25.16
N LYS A 544 -13.09 -23.24 26.38
CA LYS A 544 -12.34 -22.11 26.94
C LYS A 544 -11.15 -21.72 26.06
N SER A 545 -10.30 -22.68 25.69
CA SER A 545 -9.13 -22.47 24.83
C SER A 545 -9.52 -21.89 23.46
N ILE A 546 -10.59 -22.41 22.85
CA ILE A 546 -11.16 -21.89 21.60
C ILE A 546 -11.52 -20.40 21.75
N LEU A 547 -12.22 -20.01 22.81
CA LEU A 547 -12.66 -18.63 23.04
C LEU A 547 -11.47 -17.68 23.29
N GLU A 548 -10.46 -18.12 24.04
CA GLU A 548 -9.24 -17.34 24.30
C GLU A 548 -8.41 -17.14 23.03
N LYS A 549 -8.20 -18.20 22.23
CA LYS A 549 -7.54 -18.12 20.91
C LYS A 549 -8.33 -17.25 19.93
N THR A 550 -9.66 -17.27 19.98
CA THR A 550 -10.50 -16.44 19.11
C THR A 550 -10.36 -14.97 19.47
N ASN A 551 -10.41 -14.62 20.76
CA ASN A 551 -10.20 -13.25 21.22
C ASN A 551 -8.80 -12.71 20.84
N GLN A 552 -7.76 -13.55 20.88
CA GLN A 552 -6.41 -13.20 20.41
C GLN A 552 -6.31 -12.97 18.89
N ASN A 553 -7.27 -13.45 18.10
CA ASN A 553 -7.32 -13.25 16.64
C ASN A 553 -8.30 -12.15 16.20
N ILE A 554 -9.25 -11.75 17.06
CA ILE A 554 -10.07 -10.57 16.88
C ILE A 554 -9.20 -9.32 17.10
N SER A 555 -9.28 -8.31 16.22
CA SER A 555 -8.44 -7.12 16.36
C SER A 555 -8.98 -6.12 17.38
N GLU A 556 -8.09 -5.41 18.09
CA GLU A 556 -8.48 -4.32 19.01
C GLU A 556 -9.40 -3.29 18.36
N LYS A 557 -9.21 -3.04 17.05
CA LYS A 557 -10.04 -2.15 16.23
C LYS A 557 -11.50 -2.63 16.17
N GLU A 558 -11.74 -3.93 16.04
CA GLU A 558 -13.09 -4.51 16.02
C GLU A 558 -13.72 -4.42 17.41
N ILE A 559 -12.97 -4.72 18.47
CA ILE A 559 -13.44 -4.55 19.86
C ILE A 559 -13.77 -3.08 20.13
N ARG A 560 -12.89 -2.15 19.74
CA ARG A 560 -13.07 -0.69 19.90
C ARG A 560 -14.29 -0.18 19.13
N ASN A 561 -14.51 -0.65 17.90
CA ASN A 561 -15.73 -0.34 17.14
C ASN A 561 -17.01 -0.77 17.89
N LEU A 562 -16.99 -1.91 18.61
CA LEU A 562 -18.13 -2.34 19.43
C LEU A 562 -18.28 -1.48 20.70
N VAL A 563 -17.18 -1.10 21.34
CA VAL A 563 -17.18 -0.16 22.48
C VAL A 563 -17.76 1.19 22.07
N ASP A 564 -17.26 1.79 20.98
CA ASP A 564 -17.73 3.08 20.47
C ASP A 564 -19.21 3.01 20.02
N LYS A 565 -19.64 1.88 19.44
CA LYS A 565 -21.04 1.66 18.99
C LYS A 565 -22.04 1.53 20.12
N TRP A 566 -21.69 0.83 21.21
CA TRP A 566 -22.65 0.42 22.24
C TRP A 566 -22.45 1.09 23.60
N LEU A 567 -21.22 1.41 23.97
CA LEU A 567 -20.86 1.84 25.32
C LEU A 567 -20.57 3.35 25.42
N LYS A 568 -20.71 4.09 24.32
CA LYS A 568 -20.20 5.46 24.18
C LYS A 568 -21.19 6.42 23.49
N ASN A 569 -22.39 6.60 24.07
CA ASN A 569 -23.21 7.80 23.84
C ASN A 569 -24.42 7.90 24.79
N SER A 570 -24.39 8.87 25.70
CA SER A 570 -25.56 9.74 25.97
C SER A 570 -25.04 11.12 26.42
N PHE A 571 -25.71 12.21 26.04
CA PHE A 571 -25.06 13.53 25.96
C PHE A 571 -25.09 14.38 27.24
N PHE A 572 -25.86 13.97 28.27
CA PHE A 572 -26.08 14.77 29.48
C PHE A 572 -26.21 13.88 30.72
N GLU A 573 -25.33 14.06 31.71
CA GLU A 573 -25.56 13.52 33.05
C GLU A 573 -26.73 14.25 33.74
N GLU A 574 -27.51 13.54 34.56
CA GLU A 574 -28.56 14.13 35.37
C GLU A 574 -28.00 14.82 36.62
N ILE A 575 -28.24 16.13 36.74
CA ILE A 575 -27.70 16.93 37.85
C ILE A 575 -28.27 16.50 39.21
N LYS A 576 -27.39 16.05 40.11
CA LYS A 576 -27.74 15.59 41.46
C LYS A 576 -27.87 16.75 42.45
N LEU A 577 -28.94 17.53 42.34
CA LEU A 577 -29.27 18.53 43.36
C LEU A 577 -29.64 17.86 44.70
N SER A 578 -29.44 18.60 45.81
CA SER A 578 -29.96 18.25 47.13
C SER A 578 -31.33 18.89 47.37
N GLN A 579 -32.08 18.45 48.39
CA GLN A 579 -33.39 19.03 48.68
C GLN A 579 -33.30 20.56 48.92
N MET A 580 -32.33 21.00 49.73
CA MET A 580 -32.03 22.42 49.96
C MET A 580 -31.76 23.21 48.67
N GLN A 581 -31.15 22.60 47.65
CA GLN A 581 -30.93 23.22 46.33
C GLN A 581 -32.21 23.28 45.50
N HIS A 582 -33.07 22.25 45.57
CA HIS A 582 -34.39 22.27 44.95
C HIS A 582 -35.31 23.33 45.59
N ASP A 583 -35.32 23.43 46.92
CA ASP A 583 -36.10 24.43 47.67
C ASP A 583 -35.62 25.85 47.36
N TYR A 584 -34.29 26.05 47.32
CA TYR A 584 -33.69 27.32 46.90
C TYR A 584 -34.16 27.74 45.50
N LEU A 585 -34.03 26.87 44.49
CA LEU A 585 -34.44 27.19 43.11
C LEU A 585 -35.95 27.46 42.99
N SER A 586 -36.77 26.66 43.68
CA SER A 586 -38.24 26.81 43.69
C SER A 586 -38.68 28.16 44.27
N ASN A 587 -37.99 28.65 45.30
CA ASN A 587 -38.22 29.98 45.88
C ASN A 587 -37.64 31.11 45.01
N LYS A 588 -36.47 30.89 44.39
CA LYS A 588 -35.71 31.92 43.65
C LYS A 588 -36.36 32.34 42.33
N LYS A 589 -37.02 31.40 41.61
CA LYS A 589 -37.80 31.58 40.36
C LYS A 589 -37.08 32.12 39.11
N ASN A 590 -36.15 33.06 39.26
CA ASN A 590 -35.27 33.54 38.19
C ASN A 590 -33.85 33.71 38.76
N ILE A 591 -32.83 33.48 37.92
CA ILE A 591 -31.42 33.73 38.25
C ILE A 591 -30.95 34.90 37.39
N ASN A 592 -30.57 36.01 38.02
CA ASN A 592 -29.99 37.16 37.31
C ASN A 592 -28.48 36.94 37.12
N TYR A 593 -27.96 37.04 35.89
CA TYR A 593 -26.54 36.82 35.62
C TYR A 593 -25.87 38.04 34.97
N CYS A 594 -24.75 38.47 35.54
CA CYS A 594 -23.95 39.59 35.06
C CYS A 594 -23.18 39.19 33.80
N ILE A 595 -23.29 39.98 32.72
CA ILE A 595 -22.63 39.76 31.42
C ILE A 595 -21.88 41.01 30.93
N ASN A 596 -20.62 40.88 30.50
CA ASN A 596 -19.79 41.98 30.00
C ASN A 596 -19.73 41.98 28.47
N SER A 597 -20.49 42.89 27.85
CA SER A 597 -20.65 42.98 26.38
C SER A 597 -19.39 43.29 25.57
N ASN A 598 -18.25 43.52 26.23
CA ASN A 598 -16.96 43.77 25.58
C ASN A 598 -16.14 42.48 25.34
N LEU A 599 -16.52 41.34 25.93
CA LEU A 599 -15.70 40.12 25.96
C LEU A 599 -15.95 39.15 24.78
N MET A 600 -16.36 39.63 23.61
CA MET A 600 -16.49 38.77 22.42
C MET A 600 -15.16 38.07 22.09
N PRO A 601 -15.14 36.75 21.81
CA PRO A 601 -16.29 35.88 21.50
C PRO A 601 -16.88 35.11 22.70
N ILE A 602 -16.41 35.38 23.93
CA ILE A 602 -16.85 34.69 25.14
C ILE A 602 -18.29 35.07 25.46
N GLU A 603 -18.61 36.36 25.50
CA GLU A 603 -19.96 36.82 25.81
C GLU A 603 -20.31 38.22 25.26
N LYS A 604 -21.61 38.40 24.96
CA LYS A 604 -22.22 39.69 24.60
C LYS A 604 -23.74 39.70 24.80
N ILE A 605 -24.32 40.84 25.24
CA ILE A 605 -25.76 41.11 25.14
C ILE A 605 -26.13 41.82 23.83
N ASN A 606 -27.32 41.54 23.30
CA ASN A 606 -27.90 42.20 22.13
C ASN A 606 -29.43 42.12 22.18
N ASN A 607 -30.11 43.24 22.48
CA ASN A 607 -31.57 43.32 22.58
C ASN A 607 -32.19 42.18 23.43
N ASN A 608 -31.75 42.09 24.69
CA ASN A 608 -32.06 41.05 25.70
C ASN A 608 -31.64 39.60 25.35
N ASN A 609 -31.23 39.29 24.12
CA ASN A 609 -30.61 38.01 23.79
C ASN A 609 -29.11 38.03 24.10
N THR A 610 -28.53 36.88 24.44
CA THR A 610 -27.08 36.73 24.65
C THR A 610 -26.42 35.90 23.56
N LEU A 611 -25.15 36.20 23.31
CA LEU A 611 -24.31 35.56 22.30
C LEU A 611 -22.95 35.21 22.91
N GLY A 612 -22.20 34.31 22.27
CA GLY A 612 -20.89 33.85 22.72
C GLY A 612 -20.94 32.53 23.49
N ILE A 613 -19.76 32.05 23.88
CA ILE A 613 -19.54 30.83 24.67
C ILE A 613 -20.45 30.75 25.91
N THR A 614 -20.56 31.84 26.69
CA THR A 614 -21.42 31.92 27.89
C THR A 614 -22.88 31.58 27.57
N SER A 615 -23.41 32.03 26.43
CA SER A 615 -24.81 31.79 26.05
C SER A 615 -25.13 30.29 25.86
N GLN A 616 -24.17 29.48 25.41
CA GLN A 616 -24.37 28.04 25.23
C GLN A 616 -24.43 27.31 26.58
N TYR A 617 -23.58 27.70 27.54
CA TYR A 617 -23.69 27.20 28.93
C TYR A 617 -25.01 27.61 29.58
N ILE A 618 -25.41 28.90 29.49
CA ILE A 618 -26.66 29.38 30.09
C ILE A 618 -27.90 28.69 29.49
N ASN A 619 -27.91 28.37 28.19
CA ASN A 619 -29.00 27.59 27.59
C ASN A 619 -29.09 26.17 28.18
N ILE A 620 -27.96 25.46 28.29
CA ILE A 620 -27.91 24.13 28.93
C ILE A 620 -28.35 24.23 30.41
N PHE A 621 -28.01 25.32 31.10
CA PHE A 621 -28.39 25.53 32.50
C PHE A 621 -29.90 25.79 32.65
N LYS A 622 -30.48 26.57 31.74
CA LYS A 622 -31.93 26.80 31.66
C LYS A 622 -32.69 25.49 31.44
N GLU A 623 -32.22 24.65 30.52
CA GLU A 623 -32.80 23.33 30.25
C GLU A 623 -32.66 22.37 31.45
N LYS A 624 -31.49 22.30 32.09
CA LYS A 624 -31.26 21.38 33.22
C LYS A 624 -31.92 21.82 34.53
N LEU A 625 -32.03 23.12 34.82
CA LEU A 625 -32.67 23.63 36.03
C LEU A 625 -34.18 23.89 35.88
N ASN A 626 -34.69 24.03 34.65
CA ASN A 626 -36.05 24.51 34.36
C ASN A 626 -36.38 25.85 35.08
N ILE A 627 -35.40 26.76 35.12
CA ILE A 627 -35.50 28.10 35.73
C ILE A 627 -35.08 29.17 34.72
N ASN A 628 -35.67 30.36 34.79
CA ASN A 628 -35.27 31.45 33.89
C ASN A 628 -33.93 32.06 34.31
N PHE A 629 -33.08 32.32 33.33
CA PHE A 629 -31.81 33.04 33.47
C PHE A 629 -31.94 34.40 32.76
N ASN A 630 -31.73 35.49 33.49
CA ASN A 630 -31.90 36.86 33.00
C ASN A 630 -30.54 37.59 32.90
N PRO A 631 -30.11 38.08 31.72
CA PRO A 631 -28.85 38.81 31.60
C PRO A 631 -28.94 40.23 32.17
N ILE A 632 -27.92 40.63 32.95
CA ILE A 632 -27.71 41.96 33.51
C ILE A 632 -26.38 42.51 32.98
N GLU A 633 -26.39 43.59 32.21
CA GLU A 633 -25.16 44.13 31.65
C GLU A 633 -24.26 44.77 32.72
N ILE A 634 -22.95 44.49 32.66
CA ILE A 634 -21.91 45.04 33.53
C ILE A 634 -20.84 45.80 32.74
N LYS A 635 -20.28 46.84 33.37
CA LYS A 635 -19.21 47.67 32.79
C LYS A 635 -17.80 47.21 33.17
N SER A 636 -17.65 46.44 34.25
CA SER A 636 -16.37 45.92 34.74
C SER A 636 -16.59 44.84 35.80
N THR A 637 -15.54 44.08 36.15
CA THR A 637 -15.56 43.12 37.26
C THR A 637 -15.91 43.80 38.60
N LYS A 638 -15.53 45.07 38.82
CA LYS A 638 -15.91 45.85 40.01
C LYS A 638 -17.40 46.23 40.03
N ASP A 639 -17.97 46.58 38.88
CA ASP A 639 -19.42 46.80 38.73
C ASP A 639 -20.20 45.50 38.99
N ALA A 640 -19.68 44.37 38.51
CA ALA A 640 -20.25 43.04 38.75
C ALA A 640 -20.23 42.66 40.25
N LEU A 641 -19.10 42.86 40.93
CA LEU A 641 -18.97 42.61 42.38
C LEU A 641 -19.92 43.51 43.20
N ASN A 642 -20.08 44.78 42.82
CA ASN A 642 -21.06 45.66 43.45
C ASN A 642 -22.51 45.15 43.27
N LYS A 643 -22.90 44.78 42.05
CA LYS A 643 -24.25 44.24 41.76
C LYS A 643 -24.52 42.90 42.44
N LEU A 644 -23.48 42.09 42.63
CA LEU A 644 -23.53 40.84 43.38
C LEU A 644 -23.70 41.08 44.90
N LEU A 645 -23.08 42.14 45.42
CA LEU A 645 -23.23 42.56 46.82
C LEU A 645 -24.62 43.17 47.11
N PHE A 646 -25.14 43.98 46.19
CA PHE A 646 -26.48 44.60 46.28
C PHE A 646 -27.64 43.69 45.81
N GLN A 647 -27.33 42.46 45.36
CA GLN A 647 -28.30 41.45 44.89
C GLN A 647 -29.08 41.82 43.61
N ASP A 648 -28.62 42.81 42.83
CA ASP A 648 -29.08 43.05 41.45
C ASP A 648 -28.78 41.84 40.54
N CYS A 649 -27.75 41.06 40.91
CA CYS A 649 -27.16 39.97 40.15
C CYS A 649 -26.82 38.79 41.08
N ASP A 650 -27.10 37.56 40.64
CA ASP A 650 -26.86 36.33 41.40
C ASP A 650 -25.56 35.61 41.00
N VAL A 651 -25.21 35.70 39.71
CA VAL A 651 -24.08 34.98 39.10
C VAL A 651 -23.27 35.93 38.22
N ILE A 652 -21.97 36.04 38.44
CA ILE A 652 -21.04 36.64 37.47
C ILE A 652 -20.55 35.51 36.57
N THR A 653 -20.68 35.64 35.24
CA THR A 653 -20.42 34.54 34.29
C THR A 653 -18.95 34.28 33.99
N PHE A 654 -18.11 35.31 34.09
CA PHE A 654 -16.71 35.23 33.70
C PHE A 654 -15.80 35.94 34.72
N VAL A 655 -15.17 35.16 35.60
CA VAL A 655 -14.27 35.64 36.66
C VAL A 655 -13.04 34.73 36.74
N GLN A 656 -11.83 35.31 36.82
CA GLN A 656 -10.62 34.50 36.98
C GLN A 656 -10.51 33.90 38.38
N ASN A 657 -10.04 32.65 38.43
CA ASN A 657 -9.80 31.93 39.67
C ASN A 657 -8.44 32.32 40.30
N GLU A 658 -8.42 33.43 41.05
CA GLU A 658 -7.28 33.85 41.88
C GLU A 658 -7.57 33.77 43.39
N GLU A 659 -6.51 33.65 44.19
CA GLU A 659 -6.57 33.54 45.66
C GLU A 659 -7.31 34.73 46.32
N ASN A 660 -7.14 35.94 45.81
CA ASN A 660 -7.83 37.13 46.33
C ASN A 660 -9.32 37.15 45.94
N MET A 661 -9.68 36.67 44.75
CA MET A 661 -11.07 36.57 44.33
C MET A 661 -11.85 35.55 45.18
N ASN A 662 -11.21 34.41 45.49
CA ASN A 662 -11.78 33.39 46.40
C ASN A 662 -12.03 33.89 47.84
N LYS A 663 -11.51 35.05 48.24
CA LYS A 663 -11.83 35.71 49.52
C LYS A 663 -13.10 36.57 49.43
N LEU A 664 -13.39 37.13 48.26
CA LEU A 664 -14.50 38.07 48.02
C LEU A 664 -15.80 37.41 47.53
N VAL A 665 -15.70 36.31 46.80
CA VAL A 665 -16.85 35.59 46.19
C VAL A 665 -16.68 34.08 46.30
N ASN A 666 -17.76 33.34 46.09
CA ASN A 666 -17.68 31.90 45.89
C ASN A 666 -17.49 31.61 44.41
N LEU A 667 -16.44 30.89 44.04
CA LEU A 667 -16.13 30.57 42.64
C LEU A 667 -16.54 29.14 42.28
N SER A 668 -16.93 28.93 41.03
CA SER A 668 -17.16 27.60 40.47
C SER A 668 -15.83 26.90 40.17
N ASN A 669 -15.91 25.62 39.88
CA ASN A 669 -14.91 24.90 39.09
C ASN A 669 -14.57 25.71 37.83
N SER A 670 -13.29 25.69 37.43
CA SER A 670 -12.87 26.25 36.14
C SER A 670 -13.61 25.52 35.01
N HIS A 671 -14.25 26.29 34.13
CA HIS A 671 -15.03 25.76 33.00
C HIS A 671 -14.56 26.30 31.65
N LEU A 672 -13.76 27.38 31.69
CA LEU A 672 -13.02 27.93 30.56
C LEU A 672 -11.57 28.12 31.01
N SER A 673 -10.62 27.67 30.21
CA SER A 673 -9.20 27.92 30.45
C SER A 673 -8.60 28.46 29.16
N PHE A 674 -7.95 29.61 29.23
CA PHE A 674 -7.43 30.30 28.06
C PHE A 674 -6.00 30.80 28.31
N PRO A 675 -5.10 30.73 27.32
CA PRO A 675 -3.78 31.31 27.46
C PRO A 675 -3.87 32.84 27.52
N LEU A 676 -3.19 33.40 28.53
CA LEU A 676 -2.93 34.84 28.62
C LEU A 676 -1.71 35.14 27.75
N VAL A 677 -1.86 36.03 26.78
CA VAL A 677 -0.84 36.28 25.76
C VAL A 677 -0.40 37.73 25.75
N LEU A 678 0.90 37.93 25.53
CA LEU A 678 1.48 39.22 25.24
C LEU A 678 1.36 39.47 23.74
N VAL A 679 0.53 40.44 23.38
CA VAL A 679 0.45 41.02 22.05
C VAL A 679 1.48 42.13 21.94
N THR A 680 2.20 42.18 20.82
CA THR A 680 3.08 43.32 20.51
C THR A 680 2.89 43.72 19.04
N LYS A 681 3.48 44.85 18.66
CA LYS A 681 3.56 45.29 17.26
C LYS A 681 4.31 44.26 16.41
N LEU A 682 3.94 44.10 15.13
CA LEU A 682 4.56 43.07 14.27
C LEU A 682 6.08 43.17 14.22
N ASP A 683 6.65 44.37 14.35
CA ASP A 683 8.08 44.63 14.27
C ASP A 683 8.91 44.16 15.49
N LYS A 684 8.27 43.73 16.60
CA LYS A 684 8.98 43.31 17.81
C LYS A 684 9.45 41.86 17.72
N THR A 685 10.67 41.64 18.17
CA THR A 685 11.35 40.35 18.14
C THR A 685 10.75 39.36 19.16
N PHE A 686 10.56 38.09 18.78
CA PHE A 686 10.04 37.00 19.64
C PHE A 686 10.62 36.98 21.07
N ILE A 687 9.73 36.90 22.07
CA ILE A 687 10.06 37.15 23.46
C ILE A 687 10.30 35.81 24.16
N ALA A 688 11.56 35.35 24.14
CA ALA A 688 11.96 34.06 24.71
C ALA A 688 11.60 33.95 26.21
N SER A 689 11.83 35.02 26.97
CA SER A 689 11.42 35.15 28.38
C SER A 689 10.95 36.58 28.66
N LEU A 690 9.83 36.71 29.37
CA LEU A 690 9.29 38.01 29.80
C LEU A 690 10.24 38.77 30.74
N LYS A 691 11.18 38.08 31.39
CA LYS A 691 12.26 38.74 32.17
C LYS A 691 13.15 39.67 31.32
N SER A 692 13.21 39.45 29.99
CA SER A 692 13.90 40.37 29.06
C SER A 692 13.19 41.70 28.82
N LEU A 693 11.95 41.85 29.31
CA LEU A 693 11.15 43.07 29.20
C LEU A 693 11.28 43.98 30.43
N SER A 694 12.35 43.79 31.22
CA SER A 694 12.66 44.64 32.37
C SER A 694 12.67 46.12 31.98
N GLY A 695 11.94 46.96 32.72
CA GLY A 695 11.81 48.38 32.42
C GLY A 695 11.05 48.72 31.13
N LYS A 696 10.28 47.79 30.54
CA LYS A 696 9.32 48.10 29.46
C LYS A 696 7.92 48.32 30.02
N LYS A 697 7.22 49.30 29.44
CA LYS A 697 5.79 49.55 29.66
C LYS A 697 4.97 48.52 28.90
N ILE A 698 4.15 47.74 29.60
CA ILE A 698 3.22 46.77 29.01
C ILE A 698 1.81 47.11 29.47
N ALA A 699 0.92 47.34 28.51
CA ALA A 699 -0.49 47.60 28.76
C ALA A 699 -1.21 46.34 29.27
N TYR A 700 -2.23 46.53 30.09
CA TYR A 700 -3.24 45.52 30.40
C TYR A 700 -4.62 46.18 30.50
N VAL A 701 -5.68 45.47 30.16
CA VAL A 701 -7.04 46.02 30.14
C VAL A 701 -7.75 45.73 31.45
N ASP A 702 -7.84 44.45 31.82
CA ASP A 702 -8.51 44.03 33.04
C ASP A 702 -7.51 43.90 34.20
N GLU A 703 -7.89 44.42 35.37
CA GLU A 703 -7.11 44.26 36.61
C GLU A 703 -7.11 42.81 37.11
N THR A 704 -8.01 41.97 36.60
CA THR A 704 -8.26 40.59 37.01
C THR A 704 -7.02 39.66 36.96
N TYR A 705 -6.06 39.90 36.06
CA TYR A 705 -4.76 39.19 35.99
C TYR A 705 -3.54 40.06 36.38
N LYS A 706 -3.77 41.29 36.88
CA LYS A 706 -2.70 42.25 37.21
C LYS A 706 -1.79 41.75 38.32
N ASP A 707 -2.36 41.27 39.42
CA ASP A 707 -1.59 40.87 40.60
C ASP A 707 -0.70 39.66 40.26
N MET A 708 -1.20 38.70 39.48
CA MET A 708 -0.39 37.61 38.92
C MET A 708 0.74 38.13 38.02
N LEU A 709 0.48 39.04 37.08
CA LEU A 709 1.51 39.63 36.22
C LEU A 709 2.62 40.33 37.02
N VAL A 710 2.26 41.18 37.97
CA VAL A 710 3.20 41.96 38.80
C VAL A 710 3.96 41.05 39.77
N LYS A 711 3.30 40.04 40.36
CA LYS A 711 3.93 39.08 41.28
C LYS A 711 4.93 38.15 40.57
N THR A 712 4.64 37.73 39.33
CA THR A 712 5.54 36.85 38.55
C THR A 712 6.64 37.63 37.83
N TYR A 713 6.38 38.88 37.44
CA TYR A 713 7.32 39.71 36.67
C TYR A 713 7.46 41.15 37.22
N PRO A 714 7.88 41.33 38.50
CA PRO A 714 7.92 42.64 39.17
C PRO A 714 8.90 43.64 38.55
N GLN A 715 9.79 43.19 37.66
CA GLN A 715 10.70 44.04 36.88
C GLN A 715 10.06 44.72 35.65
N ILE A 716 8.80 44.43 35.33
CA ILE A 716 8.07 44.99 34.17
C ILE A 716 7.11 46.10 34.65
N GLU A 717 7.04 47.20 33.92
CA GLU A 717 6.08 48.27 34.22
C GLU A 717 4.71 47.94 33.58
N PHE A 718 3.84 47.25 34.33
CA PHE A 718 2.47 46.98 33.90
C PHE A 718 1.56 48.20 34.13
N VAL A 719 0.94 48.68 33.07
CA VAL A 719 0.12 49.91 33.05
C VAL A 719 -1.29 49.59 32.57
N LYS A 720 -2.31 50.13 33.24
CA LYS A 720 -3.71 49.94 32.83
C LYS A 720 -4.08 50.83 31.65
N VAL A 721 -4.91 50.34 30.75
CA VAL A 721 -5.60 51.10 29.69
C VAL A 721 -7.11 51.00 29.81
N ASP A 722 -7.86 52.03 29.38
CA ASP A 722 -9.32 52.07 29.58
C ASP A 722 -10.11 51.12 28.67
N SER A 723 -9.52 50.65 27.57
CA SER A 723 -10.13 49.61 26.72
C SER A 723 -9.12 48.84 25.88
N LEU A 724 -9.47 47.60 25.52
CA LEU A 724 -8.66 46.76 24.63
C LEU A 724 -8.40 47.41 23.27
N LYS A 725 -9.40 48.10 22.68
CA LYS A 725 -9.22 48.79 21.39
C LYS A 725 -8.24 49.98 21.50
N GLN A 726 -8.22 50.66 22.64
CA GLN A 726 -7.29 51.74 22.91
C GLN A 726 -5.86 51.20 23.10
N GLY A 727 -5.66 50.27 24.04
CA GLY A 727 -4.32 49.73 24.31
C GLY A 727 -3.67 49.04 23.11
N LEU A 728 -4.45 48.32 22.29
CA LEU A 728 -3.94 47.75 21.03
C LEU A 728 -3.48 48.86 20.05
N LYS A 729 -4.19 49.99 19.98
CA LYS A 729 -3.77 51.16 19.18
C LYS A 729 -2.50 51.81 19.76
N GLU A 730 -2.38 51.92 21.07
CA GLU A 730 -1.23 52.52 21.74
C GLU A 730 0.03 51.63 21.60
N VAL A 731 -0.11 50.28 21.64
CA VAL A 731 0.97 49.34 21.26
C VAL A 731 1.38 49.50 19.80
N LYS A 732 0.42 49.68 18.88
CA LYS A 732 0.71 49.94 17.46
C LYS A 732 1.49 51.25 17.26
N ASN A 733 1.28 52.23 18.15
CA ASN A 733 1.94 53.53 18.16
C ASN A 733 3.31 53.55 18.88
N ASP A 734 3.76 52.41 19.43
CA ASP A 734 4.95 52.30 20.31
C ASP A 734 4.86 53.04 21.67
N GLU A 735 3.67 53.49 22.07
CA GLU A 735 3.41 54.07 23.40
C GLU A 735 3.50 53.00 24.50
N PHE A 736 3.15 51.76 24.16
CA PHE A 736 3.41 50.55 24.93
C PHE A 736 4.21 49.54 24.13
N PHE A 737 5.11 48.79 24.80
CA PHE A 737 5.89 47.73 24.15
C PHE A 737 5.00 46.55 23.74
N GLY A 738 3.94 46.30 24.49
CA GLY A 738 2.94 45.27 24.25
C GLY A 738 1.72 45.44 25.14
N LEU A 739 0.70 44.60 24.92
CA LEU A 739 -0.52 44.52 25.71
C LEU A 739 -0.75 43.06 26.10
N VAL A 740 -1.11 42.83 27.36
CA VAL A 740 -1.53 41.52 27.86
C VAL A 740 -3.05 41.39 27.79
N GLU A 741 -3.52 40.28 27.21
CA GLU A 741 -4.94 39.90 27.18
C GLU A 741 -5.09 38.39 26.91
N ILE A 742 -6.25 37.79 27.20
CA ILE A 742 -6.51 36.38 26.87
C ILE A 742 -6.74 36.13 25.38
N LEU A 743 -6.22 35.00 24.89
CA LEU A 743 -6.15 34.64 23.46
C LEU A 743 -7.49 34.72 22.71
N PRO A 744 -8.66 34.28 23.22
CA PRO A 744 -9.90 34.34 22.44
C PRO A 744 -10.34 35.78 22.15
N ILE A 745 -10.31 36.64 23.18
CA ILE A 745 -10.76 38.03 23.06
C ILE A 745 -9.78 38.80 22.19
N VAL A 746 -8.47 38.70 22.46
CA VAL A 746 -7.47 39.47 21.71
C VAL A 746 -7.23 38.91 20.32
N GLY A 747 -7.38 37.59 20.12
CA GLY A 747 -7.38 36.95 18.80
C GLY A 747 -8.53 37.46 17.94
N TYR A 748 -9.77 37.42 18.46
CA TYR A 748 -10.94 38.01 17.79
C TYR A 748 -10.74 39.51 17.51
N LYS A 749 -10.18 40.25 18.46
CA LYS A 749 -9.96 41.70 18.32
C LYS A 749 -8.86 42.05 17.32
N ILE A 750 -7.78 41.27 17.27
CA ILE A 750 -6.73 41.40 16.26
C ILE A 750 -7.28 41.07 14.89
N GLN A 751 -7.89 39.88 14.71
CA GLN A 751 -8.47 39.46 13.43
C GLN A 751 -9.47 40.47 12.86
N LYS A 752 -10.22 41.17 13.72
CA LYS A 752 -11.24 42.14 13.33
C LYS A 752 -10.74 43.58 13.12
N ASP A 753 -9.85 44.07 13.98
CA ASP A 753 -9.49 45.50 14.03
C ASP A 753 -7.98 45.78 13.81
N PHE A 754 -7.05 44.80 13.93
CA PHE A 754 -5.60 45.06 14.01
C PHE A 754 -4.66 44.05 13.31
N SER A 755 -5.18 43.09 12.55
CA SER A 755 -4.46 41.92 11.99
C SER A 755 -3.10 42.23 11.37
N ASN A 756 -3.01 43.33 10.62
CA ASN A 756 -1.82 43.71 9.85
C ASN A 756 -0.89 44.65 10.65
N SER A 757 -0.97 44.65 11.98
CA SER A 757 -0.21 45.57 12.84
C SER A 757 0.19 45.04 14.22
N LEU A 758 -0.50 44.02 14.73
CA LEU A 758 -0.26 43.44 16.06
C LEU A 758 -0.30 41.91 16.00
N LYS A 759 0.65 41.25 16.68
CA LYS A 759 0.77 39.78 16.74
C LYS A 759 0.79 39.27 18.17
N ILE A 760 0.18 38.11 18.37
CA ILE A 760 0.32 37.29 19.57
C ILE A 760 1.79 36.84 19.63
N SER A 761 2.57 37.46 20.51
CA SER A 761 4.04 37.43 20.46
C SER A 761 4.66 36.43 21.42
N LYS A 762 3.97 36.18 22.54
CA LYS A 762 4.38 35.24 23.58
C LYS A 762 3.20 34.84 24.44
N GLU A 763 3.03 33.55 24.67
CA GLU A 763 2.19 33.04 25.76
C GLU A 763 2.87 33.32 27.12
N ILE A 764 2.13 33.96 28.02
CA ILE A 764 2.58 34.38 29.35
C ILE A 764 2.25 33.28 30.37
N PHE A 765 0.99 32.85 30.36
CA PHE A 765 0.48 31.75 31.16
C PHE A 765 -0.42 30.90 30.26
N ASN A 766 -0.11 29.62 30.12
CA ASN A 766 -0.78 28.71 29.19
C ASN A 766 -2.28 28.53 29.50
N ASN A 767 -2.61 28.46 30.80
CA ASN A 767 -3.95 28.15 31.31
C ASN A 767 -4.34 29.17 32.39
N VAL A 768 -4.94 30.30 31.99
CA VAL A 768 -5.66 31.15 32.94
C VAL A 768 -7.09 30.64 33.06
N ASN A 769 -7.45 30.26 34.29
CA ASN A 769 -8.69 29.57 34.61
C ASN A 769 -9.82 30.54 34.96
N PHE A 770 -10.97 30.35 34.33
CA PHE A 770 -12.16 31.17 34.51
C PHE A 770 -13.35 30.34 35.01
N SER A 771 -14.04 30.94 35.97
CA SER A 771 -15.13 30.39 36.76
C SER A 771 -16.32 31.34 36.71
N MET A 772 -17.51 30.82 37.01
CA MET A 772 -18.63 31.65 37.44
C MET A 772 -18.48 31.99 38.93
N ALA A 773 -19.11 33.07 39.39
CA ALA A 773 -19.03 33.51 40.78
C ALA A 773 -20.40 33.85 41.38
N THR A 774 -20.63 33.55 42.66
CA THR A 774 -21.80 33.98 43.45
C THR A 774 -21.36 34.70 44.72
N SER A 775 -22.29 35.40 45.38
CA SER A 775 -22.03 36.05 46.69
C SER A 775 -21.58 35.02 47.73
N LYS A 776 -20.76 35.45 48.71
CA LYS A 776 -20.30 34.60 49.81
C LYS A 776 -21.44 33.94 50.59
N ASP A 777 -22.55 34.66 50.78
CA ASP A 777 -23.73 34.16 51.48
C ASP A 777 -24.53 33.15 50.65
N ASN A 778 -24.25 33.02 49.35
CA ASN A 778 -24.96 32.16 48.41
C ASN A 778 -24.10 30.98 47.93
N GLN A 779 -23.63 30.18 48.89
CA GLN A 779 -22.97 28.89 48.64
C GLN A 779 -23.89 27.90 47.88
N ILE A 780 -25.20 27.92 48.17
CA ILE A 780 -26.17 26.99 47.57
C ILE A 780 -26.15 27.11 46.03
N LEU A 781 -26.07 28.32 45.49
CA LEU A 781 -26.02 28.55 44.04
C LEU A 781 -24.67 28.19 43.41
N ILE A 782 -23.52 28.40 44.08
CA ILE A 782 -22.23 27.95 43.51
C ILE A 782 -22.17 26.43 43.42
N ASP A 783 -22.73 25.73 44.42
CA ASP A 783 -22.80 24.27 44.43
C ASP A 783 -23.76 23.72 43.36
N ILE A 784 -24.75 24.51 42.92
CA ILE A 784 -25.60 24.20 41.76
C ILE A 784 -24.81 24.38 40.46
N LEU A 785 -24.10 25.51 40.30
CA LEU A 785 -23.27 25.79 39.12
C LEU A 785 -22.14 24.75 38.96
N ASN A 786 -21.52 24.32 40.04
CA ASN A 786 -20.50 23.26 40.05
C ASN A 786 -21.04 21.93 39.50
N LYS A 787 -22.25 21.54 39.90
CA LYS A 787 -22.94 20.33 39.40
C LYS A 787 -23.38 20.47 37.95
N LEU A 788 -23.80 21.66 37.53
CA LEU A 788 -24.09 21.94 36.13
C LEU A 788 -22.83 21.77 35.26
N PHE A 789 -21.70 22.35 35.65
CA PHE A 789 -20.43 22.23 34.91
C PHE A 789 -19.81 20.82 34.93
N SER A 790 -20.00 20.03 35.99
CA SER A 790 -19.58 18.62 35.99
C SER A 790 -20.42 17.81 34.99
N SER A 791 -21.73 18.06 34.95
CA SER A 791 -22.69 17.32 34.12
C SER A 791 -22.63 17.56 32.59
N ILE A 792 -21.59 18.25 32.12
CA ILE A 792 -21.30 18.49 30.70
C ILE A 792 -19.94 17.85 30.43
N SER A 793 -19.87 16.86 29.54
CA SER A 793 -18.61 16.18 29.19
C SER A 793 -17.60 17.16 28.59
N ASN A 794 -16.30 16.91 28.80
CA ASN A 794 -15.26 17.81 28.31
C ASN A 794 -15.28 17.93 26.78
N GLU A 795 -15.50 16.83 26.04
CA GLU A 795 -15.70 16.86 24.58
C GLU A 795 -16.83 17.82 24.14
N ASN A 796 -17.88 17.98 24.95
CA ASN A 796 -18.96 18.93 24.67
C ASN A 796 -18.62 20.37 25.11
N LYS A 797 -17.81 20.56 26.15
CA LYS A 797 -17.19 21.86 26.48
C LYS A 797 -16.27 22.34 25.34
N ASP A 798 -15.44 21.44 24.81
CA ASP A 798 -14.51 21.70 23.72
C ASP A 798 -15.26 22.07 22.43
N LYS A 799 -16.35 21.36 22.10
CA LYS A 799 -17.26 21.76 21.00
C LYS A 799 -17.87 23.14 21.21
N ILE A 800 -18.37 23.45 22.40
CA ILE A 800 -18.92 24.78 22.74
C ILE A 800 -17.87 25.88 22.50
N ILE A 801 -16.62 25.66 22.88
CA ILE A 801 -15.51 26.62 22.69
C ILE A 801 -15.15 26.74 21.20
N ASN A 802 -14.94 25.62 20.51
CA ASN A 802 -14.53 25.58 19.11
C ASN A 802 -15.59 26.16 18.14
N ASN A 803 -16.88 26.11 18.51
CA ASN A 803 -17.96 26.75 17.75
C ASN A 803 -17.84 28.28 17.66
N TRP A 804 -17.16 28.93 18.62
CA TRP A 804 -17.00 30.39 18.70
C TRP A 804 -15.57 30.87 18.40
N ILE A 805 -14.59 29.97 18.45
CA ILE A 805 -13.18 30.27 18.21
C ILE A 805 -12.74 29.57 16.92
N SER A 806 -12.91 30.23 15.78
CA SER A 806 -12.42 29.73 14.47
C SER A 806 -10.88 29.74 14.35
N VAL A 807 -10.17 29.97 15.45
CA VAL A 807 -8.70 30.00 15.54
C VAL A 807 -8.16 28.65 15.96
N ASN A 808 -8.28 27.67 15.06
CA ASN A 808 -7.21 26.68 14.93
C ASN A 808 -5.90 27.50 14.71
N TYR A 809 -4.73 27.12 15.23
CA TYR A 809 -3.57 28.04 15.42
C TYR A 809 -2.24 27.53 14.80
N GLU A 810 -2.21 27.21 13.50
CA GLU A 810 -0.97 26.81 12.78
C GLU A 810 0.02 27.94 12.64
N LYS A 811 1.14 27.61 11.99
CA LYS A 811 2.06 28.57 11.43
C LYS A 811 2.54 28.08 10.01
N ASN A 812 2.91 29.01 9.09
CA ASN A 812 2.63 29.14 7.63
C ASN A 812 3.80 29.35 6.61
N VAL A 813 3.57 29.56 5.27
CA VAL A 813 4.53 30.22 4.30
C VAL A 813 3.96 30.80 2.93
N ASP A 814 4.56 30.67 1.72
CA ASP A 814 4.62 31.76 0.68
C ASP A 814 4.97 31.33 -0.82
N TYR A 815 4.21 31.51 -1.97
CA TYR A 815 3.99 30.66 -3.22
C TYR A 815 4.27 31.07 -4.74
N GLU A 816 4.83 32.21 -5.12
CA GLU A 816 4.76 32.90 -6.45
C GLU A 816 5.99 32.56 -7.29
N LYS A 817 7.16 32.49 -6.65
CA LYS A 817 8.30 31.71 -7.12
C LYS A 817 7.97 30.21 -7.23
N VAL A 818 6.90 29.69 -6.58
CA VAL A 818 6.44 28.30 -6.82
C VAL A 818 5.72 28.20 -8.14
N LEU A 819 4.98 29.24 -8.51
CA LEU A 819 4.35 29.38 -9.81
C LEU A 819 5.42 29.55 -10.90
N ILE A 820 6.39 30.45 -10.72
CA ILE A 820 7.48 30.67 -11.69
C ILE A 820 8.33 29.40 -11.87
N ALA A 821 8.88 28.84 -10.80
CA ALA A 821 9.69 27.61 -10.91
C ALA A 821 8.86 26.38 -11.27
N GLY A 822 7.60 26.32 -10.83
CA GLY A 822 6.65 25.25 -11.16
C GLY A 822 6.31 25.21 -12.65
N LEU A 823 6.14 26.37 -13.31
CA LEU A 823 5.89 26.43 -14.75
C LEU A 823 7.08 25.91 -15.58
N VAL A 824 8.31 26.26 -15.19
CA VAL A 824 9.54 25.72 -15.82
C VAL A 824 9.65 24.21 -15.58
N PHE A 825 9.41 23.76 -14.36
CA PHE A 825 9.49 22.34 -13.99
C PHE A 825 8.42 21.49 -14.69
N LEU A 826 7.20 22.01 -14.86
CA LEU A 826 6.12 21.36 -15.61
C LEU A 826 6.46 21.19 -17.10
N LEU A 827 7.13 22.17 -17.73
CA LEU A 827 7.58 22.06 -19.11
C LEU A 827 8.61 20.92 -19.29
N ILE A 828 9.55 20.80 -18.34
CA ILE A 828 10.56 19.74 -18.31
C ILE A 828 9.89 18.37 -18.08
N ILE A 829 9.00 18.26 -17.09
CA ILE A 829 8.22 17.04 -16.81
C ILE A 829 7.41 16.60 -18.02
N PHE A 830 6.80 17.52 -18.77
CA PHE A 830 6.04 17.18 -19.97
C PHE A 830 6.92 16.53 -21.04
N ILE A 831 8.10 17.10 -21.32
CA ILE A 831 9.07 16.56 -22.30
C ILE A 831 9.59 15.18 -21.85
N VAL A 832 9.95 15.03 -20.58
CA VAL A 832 10.46 13.76 -20.02
C VAL A 832 9.38 12.68 -19.98
N SER A 833 8.15 13.01 -19.59
CA SER A 833 7.04 12.07 -19.54
C SER A 833 6.61 11.60 -20.94
N PHE A 834 6.62 12.49 -21.93
CA PHE A 834 6.40 12.13 -23.33
C PHE A 834 7.47 11.15 -23.84
N LYS A 835 8.76 11.42 -23.56
CA LYS A 835 9.88 10.52 -23.87
C LYS A 835 9.75 9.14 -23.18
N ASN A 836 9.44 9.11 -21.88
CA ASN A 836 9.34 7.84 -21.14
C ASN A 836 8.15 6.98 -21.59
N ARG A 837 7.01 7.58 -21.96
CA ARG A 837 5.90 6.84 -22.58
C ARG A 837 6.29 6.22 -23.92
N GLN A 838 7.08 6.92 -24.73
CA GLN A 838 7.62 6.40 -25.98
C GLN A 838 8.57 5.21 -25.74
N ILE A 839 9.51 5.34 -24.80
CA ILE A 839 10.49 4.29 -24.44
C ILE A 839 9.81 3.03 -23.90
N ASN A 840 8.85 3.15 -22.98
CA ASN A 840 8.18 1.98 -22.41
C ASN A 840 7.29 1.24 -23.42
N SER A 841 6.71 1.94 -24.40
CA SER A 841 6.03 1.31 -25.53
C SER A 841 7.00 0.49 -26.39
N ILE A 842 8.17 1.08 -26.73
CA ILE A 842 9.24 0.41 -27.49
C ILE A 842 9.75 -0.84 -26.75
N ASN A 843 10.00 -0.76 -25.44
CA ASN A 843 10.46 -1.89 -24.64
C ASN A 843 9.46 -3.07 -24.63
N SER A 844 8.16 -2.78 -24.59
CA SER A 844 7.10 -3.81 -24.72
C SER A 844 7.08 -4.46 -26.11
N GLN A 845 7.24 -3.64 -27.16
CA GLN A 845 7.34 -4.13 -28.54
C GLN A 845 8.60 -4.97 -28.75
N MET A 846 9.75 -4.56 -28.22
CA MET A 846 11.01 -5.32 -28.31
C MET A 846 10.90 -6.73 -27.70
N LYS A 847 10.24 -6.89 -26.54
CA LYS A 847 9.99 -8.22 -25.96
C LYS A 847 9.14 -9.11 -26.89
N LYS A 848 8.15 -8.54 -27.58
CA LYS A 848 7.36 -9.27 -28.59
C LYS A 848 8.19 -9.63 -29.82
N TYR A 849 9.00 -8.72 -30.34
CA TYR A 849 9.88 -8.98 -31.48
C TYR A 849 10.94 -10.05 -31.19
N ILE A 850 11.55 -10.03 -30.00
CA ILE A 850 12.52 -11.07 -29.58
C ILE A 850 11.84 -12.45 -29.55
N LYS A 851 10.64 -12.55 -28.97
CA LYS A 851 9.88 -13.81 -28.94
C LYS A 851 9.53 -14.30 -30.36
N ILE A 852 9.07 -13.41 -31.24
CA ILE A 852 8.76 -13.76 -32.65
C ILE A 852 10.02 -14.26 -33.37
N VAL A 853 11.19 -13.66 -33.13
CA VAL A 853 12.47 -14.10 -33.72
C VAL A 853 12.87 -15.48 -33.20
N ASP A 854 12.69 -15.79 -31.91
CA ASP A 854 13.02 -17.12 -31.36
C ASP A 854 12.09 -18.22 -31.93
N GLU A 855 10.78 -17.94 -32.02
CA GLU A 855 9.79 -18.89 -32.53
C GLU A 855 9.79 -19.06 -34.07
N ASN A 856 10.32 -18.10 -34.85
CA ASN A 856 10.15 -18.10 -36.32
C ASN A 856 11.45 -17.96 -37.14
N VAL A 857 12.60 -17.69 -36.52
CA VAL A 857 13.87 -17.46 -37.25
C VAL A 857 14.92 -18.47 -36.80
N LEU A 858 15.58 -19.11 -37.76
CA LEU A 858 16.60 -20.14 -37.54
C LEU A 858 17.93 -19.51 -37.08
N THR A 859 18.09 -19.28 -35.78
CA THR A 859 19.27 -18.61 -35.21
C THR A 859 20.06 -19.49 -34.25
N SER A 860 21.36 -19.23 -34.13
CA SER A 860 22.20 -19.81 -33.09
C SER A 860 23.41 -18.92 -32.81
N SER A 861 23.94 -18.96 -31.59
CA SER A 861 25.26 -18.43 -31.26
C SER A 861 26.20 -19.55 -30.83
N THR A 862 27.51 -19.34 -31.04
CA THR A 862 28.58 -20.22 -30.56
C THR A 862 29.62 -19.43 -29.80
N ASP A 863 30.45 -20.12 -29.02
CA ASP A 863 31.77 -19.64 -28.61
C ASP A 863 32.75 -19.55 -29.80
N LEU A 864 34.03 -19.31 -29.51
CA LEU A 864 35.10 -19.20 -30.50
C LEU A 864 35.50 -20.54 -31.15
N ASP A 865 35.30 -21.66 -30.47
CA ASP A 865 35.60 -23.02 -30.97
C ASP A 865 34.45 -23.61 -31.80
N GLY A 866 33.30 -22.93 -31.82
CA GLY A 866 32.10 -23.34 -32.55
C GLY A 866 31.15 -24.22 -31.74
N ASN A 867 31.29 -24.25 -30.42
CA ASN A 867 30.33 -24.91 -29.52
C ASN A 867 29.14 -24.00 -29.29
N ILE A 868 27.94 -24.56 -29.43
CA ILE A 868 26.69 -23.82 -29.43
C ILE A 868 26.38 -23.30 -28.01
N THR A 869 26.22 -21.98 -27.88
CA THR A 869 25.89 -21.30 -26.61
C THR A 869 24.42 -20.86 -26.57
N TYR A 870 23.76 -20.76 -27.72
CA TYR A 870 22.33 -20.45 -27.84
C TYR A 870 21.78 -20.99 -29.16
N VAL A 871 20.52 -21.45 -29.14
CA VAL A 871 19.67 -21.74 -30.31
C VAL A 871 18.27 -21.21 -30.08
N SER A 872 17.63 -20.73 -31.14
CA SER A 872 16.20 -20.40 -31.12
C SER A 872 15.33 -21.63 -31.37
N GLU A 873 14.07 -21.60 -30.93
CA GLU A 873 13.17 -22.76 -31.00
C GLU A 873 12.98 -23.27 -32.43
N ALA A 874 12.82 -22.38 -33.41
CA ALA A 874 12.73 -22.75 -34.83
C ALA A 874 13.95 -23.56 -35.34
N PHE A 875 15.14 -23.34 -34.75
CA PHE A 875 16.34 -24.11 -35.09
C PHE A 875 16.34 -25.52 -34.47
N CYS A 876 15.74 -25.69 -33.29
CA CYS A 876 15.45 -27.01 -32.71
C CYS A 876 14.49 -27.79 -33.62
N GLU A 877 13.36 -27.18 -34.00
CA GLU A 877 12.32 -27.79 -34.85
C GLU A 877 12.87 -28.30 -36.19
N ILE A 878 13.58 -27.47 -36.97
CA ILE A 878 14.04 -27.87 -38.29
C ILE A 878 15.11 -28.99 -38.24
N SER A 879 15.95 -28.99 -37.21
CA SER A 879 17.07 -29.94 -37.05
C SER A 879 16.66 -31.25 -36.37
N GLY A 880 15.58 -31.23 -35.59
CA GLY A 880 15.07 -32.37 -34.82
C GLY A 880 15.84 -32.67 -33.53
N TYR A 881 16.72 -31.77 -33.08
CA TYR A 881 17.42 -31.85 -31.80
C TYR A 881 16.80 -30.89 -30.78
N SER A 882 16.81 -31.25 -29.50
CA SER A 882 16.38 -30.31 -28.44
C SER A 882 17.44 -29.24 -28.16
N LYS A 883 17.04 -28.17 -27.45
CA LYS A 883 17.91 -27.10 -26.99
C LYS A 883 19.08 -27.64 -26.14
N ASP A 884 18.80 -28.58 -25.24
CA ASP A 884 19.78 -29.22 -24.35
C ASP A 884 20.70 -30.21 -25.07
N GLU A 885 20.25 -30.79 -26.18
CA GLU A 885 21.09 -31.64 -27.05
C GLU A 885 22.02 -30.83 -27.97
N LEU A 886 21.69 -29.55 -28.22
CA LEU A 886 22.47 -28.66 -29.07
C LEU A 886 23.45 -27.81 -28.26
N ILE A 887 23.05 -27.27 -27.10
CA ILE A 887 23.91 -26.42 -26.27
C ILE A 887 25.12 -27.22 -25.76
N GLY A 888 26.30 -26.60 -25.82
CA GLY A 888 27.59 -27.24 -25.52
C GLY A 888 28.13 -28.13 -26.63
N GLN A 889 27.33 -28.54 -27.62
CA GLN A 889 27.82 -29.33 -28.76
C GLN A 889 28.44 -28.45 -29.85
N ASN A 890 29.48 -28.98 -30.50
CA ASN A 890 30.13 -28.29 -31.61
C ASN A 890 29.26 -28.34 -32.87
N HIS A 891 29.13 -27.21 -33.58
CA HIS A 891 28.18 -27.01 -34.70
C HIS A 891 28.30 -28.06 -35.83
N ARG A 892 29.44 -28.75 -35.93
CA ARG A 892 29.65 -29.93 -36.80
C ARG A 892 28.61 -31.05 -36.64
N ILE A 893 27.88 -31.12 -35.51
CA ILE A 893 26.84 -32.13 -35.24
C ILE A 893 25.76 -32.23 -36.33
N ILE A 894 25.42 -31.10 -36.98
CA ILE A 894 24.46 -31.05 -38.10
C ILE A 894 25.11 -30.97 -39.49
N ARG A 895 26.41 -31.20 -39.65
CA ARG A 895 27.08 -31.14 -40.96
C ARG A 895 26.65 -32.31 -41.86
N HIS A 896 26.24 -32.02 -43.10
CA HIS A 896 25.99 -33.06 -44.10
C HIS A 896 27.30 -33.47 -44.82
N PRO A 897 27.55 -34.78 -45.08
CA PRO A 897 28.77 -35.24 -45.75
C PRO A 897 29.04 -34.61 -47.13
N ASP A 898 28.00 -34.47 -47.97
CA ASP A 898 28.09 -33.93 -49.35
C ASP A 898 28.66 -32.51 -49.46
N MET A 899 28.75 -31.76 -48.35
CA MET A 899 29.26 -30.39 -48.34
C MET A 899 30.79 -30.39 -48.38
N LYS A 900 31.35 -29.88 -49.49
CA LYS A 900 32.79 -29.72 -49.75
C LYS A 900 33.50 -29.01 -48.59
N ASP A 901 34.65 -29.55 -48.15
CA ASP A 901 35.45 -28.98 -47.06
C ASP A 901 35.92 -27.53 -47.33
N SER A 902 36.14 -27.18 -48.61
CA SER A 902 36.48 -25.82 -49.01
C SER A 902 35.49 -24.78 -48.49
N THR A 903 34.19 -25.11 -48.46
CA THR A 903 33.13 -24.20 -48.01
C THR A 903 33.22 -23.92 -46.51
N TYR A 904 33.58 -24.92 -45.70
CA TYR A 904 33.77 -24.73 -44.25
C TYR A 904 35.10 -24.06 -43.92
N LYS A 905 36.15 -24.29 -44.73
CA LYS A 905 37.42 -23.56 -44.61
C LYS A 905 37.22 -22.07 -44.87
N GLU A 906 36.59 -21.71 -45.99
CA GLU A 906 36.24 -20.33 -46.35
C GLU A 906 35.38 -19.65 -45.26
N LEU A 907 34.41 -20.37 -44.71
CA LEU A 907 33.56 -19.92 -43.60
C LEU A 907 34.40 -19.54 -42.38
N TRP A 908 35.25 -20.44 -41.89
CA TRP A 908 36.07 -20.21 -40.69
C TRP A 908 37.10 -19.10 -40.90
N GLU A 909 37.80 -19.08 -42.04
CA GLU A 909 38.74 -18.00 -42.40
C GLU A 909 38.03 -16.63 -42.47
N THR A 910 36.79 -16.60 -42.99
CA THR A 910 36.00 -15.37 -43.06
C THR A 910 35.60 -14.87 -41.67
N ILE A 911 34.96 -15.69 -40.83
CA ILE A 911 34.43 -15.23 -39.55
C ILE A 911 35.53 -14.90 -38.53
N THR A 912 36.62 -15.66 -38.50
CA THR A 912 37.78 -15.36 -37.64
C THR A 912 38.52 -14.09 -38.07
N SER A 913 38.47 -13.73 -39.36
CA SER A 913 39.00 -12.43 -39.86
C SER A 913 38.12 -11.21 -39.51
N GLY A 914 37.07 -11.38 -38.69
CA GLY A 914 36.17 -10.29 -38.29
C GLY A 914 35.06 -9.97 -39.30
N LYS A 915 34.84 -10.82 -40.32
CA LYS A 915 33.89 -10.58 -41.42
C LYS A 915 32.66 -11.48 -41.34
N THR A 916 31.54 -11.03 -41.89
CA THR A 916 30.34 -11.88 -42.04
C THR A 916 30.50 -12.83 -43.23
N TRP A 917 30.44 -14.14 -42.98
CA TRP A 917 30.32 -15.14 -44.05
C TRP A 917 28.86 -15.35 -44.47
N LYS A 918 28.62 -15.64 -45.76
CA LYS A 918 27.29 -15.95 -46.30
C LYS A 918 27.36 -17.04 -47.37
N GLY A 919 26.48 -18.04 -47.28
CA GLY A 919 26.43 -19.13 -48.26
C GLY A 919 25.26 -20.09 -48.06
N GLU A 920 25.13 -21.06 -48.96
CA GLU A 920 24.15 -22.14 -48.88
C GLU A 920 24.83 -23.39 -48.28
N ILE A 921 24.22 -23.99 -47.24
CA ILE A 921 24.73 -25.16 -46.53
C ILE A 921 23.66 -26.25 -46.51
N LYS A 922 24.03 -27.47 -46.91
CA LYS A 922 23.25 -28.69 -46.63
C LYS A 922 23.59 -29.17 -45.23
N ASN A 923 22.60 -29.25 -44.36
CA ASN A 923 22.70 -29.78 -43.00
C ASN A 923 21.97 -31.13 -42.91
N LYS A 924 22.33 -31.91 -41.89
CA LYS A 924 21.70 -33.18 -41.54
C LYS A 924 20.79 -33.00 -40.31
N LYS A 925 19.63 -33.66 -40.31
CA LYS A 925 18.70 -33.77 -39.18
C LYS A 925 19.02 -34.97 -38.29
N LYS A 926 18.55 -34.94 -37.04
CA LYS A 926 18.74 -36.01 -36.04
C LYS A 926 18.29 -37.39 -36.55
N ASN A 927 17.21 -37.46 -37.32
CA ASN A 927 16.63 -38.70 -37.83
C ASN A 927 17.38 -39.32 -39.03
N GLY A 928 18.31 -38.59 -39.66
CA GLY A 928 19.02 -39.04 -40.86
C GLY A 928 18.81 -38.16 -42.10
N ASP A 929 17.68 -37.44 -42.18
CA ASP A 929 17.32 -36.58 -43.31
C ASP A 929 18.25 -35.37 -43.46
N TYR A 930 18.05 -34.59 -44.53
CA TYR A 930 18.75 -33.32 -44.76
C TYR A 930 17.79 -32.13 -44.88
N TYR A 931 18.36 -30.94 -44.74
CA TYR A 931 17.73 -29.66 -45.04
C TYR A 931 18.77 -28.69 -45.59
N TRP A 932 18.35 -27.77 -46.45
CA TRP A 932 19.22 -26.73 -47.01
C TRP A 932 18.92 -25.39 -46.35
N VAL A 933 19.96 -24.70 -45.87
CA VAL A 933 19.85 -23.35 -45.34
C VAL A 933 20.69 -22.36 -46.14
N LYS A 934 20.16 -21.16 -46.35
CA LYS A 934 20.99 -19.99 -46.66
C LYS A 934 21.39 -19.33 -45.34
N ALA A 935 22.65 -19.38 -45.00
CA ALA A 935 23.19 -18.91 -43.72
C ALA A 935 23.97 -17.60 -43.87
N SER A 936 23.90 -16.76 -42.84
CA SER A 936 24.73 -15.57 -42.64
C SER A 936 25.32 -15.63 -41.23
N ILE A 937 26.64 -15.72 -41.12
CA ILE A 937 27.35 -15.93 -39.85
C ILE A 937 28.28 -14.76 -39.60
N SER A 938 28.15 -14.11 -38.44
CA SER A 938 28.90 -12.89 -38.09
C SER A 938 29.61 -13.04 -36.74
N PRO A 939 30.84 -12.52 -36.59
CA PRO A 939 31.49 -12.38 -35.29
C PRO A 939 30.77 -11.36 -34.40
N VAL A 940 30.71 -11.67 -33.11
CA VAL A 940 30.25 -10.80 -32.03
C VAL A 940 31.48 -10.25 -31.31
N PHE A 941 31.54 -8.93 -31.17
CA PHE A 941 32.67 -8.22 -30.60
C PHE A 941 32.38 -7.71 -29.19
N ASN A 942 33.37 -7.76 -28.32
CA ASN A 942 33.30 -7.10 -27.00
C ASN A 942 33.63 -5.59 -27.09
N ARG A 943 33.61 -4.89 -25.95
CA ARG A 943 33.89 -3.45 -25.87
C ARG A 943 35.31 -3.04 -26.31
N LYS A 944 36.27 -3.99 -26.41
CA LYS A 944 37.64 -3.78 -26.91
C LYS A 944 37.78 -4.09 -28.42
N LYS A 945 36.70 -4.52 -29.10
CA LYS A 945 36.69 -5.07 -30.46
C LYS A 945 37.40 -6.42 -30.62
N GLU A 946 37.57 -7.17 -29.54
CA GLU A 946 37.99 -8.57 -29.58
C GLU A 946 36.75 -9.43 -29.93
N ILE A 947 36.90 -10.45 -30.78
CA ILE A 947 35.82 -11.41 -31.09
C ILE A 947 35.62 -12.30 -29.85
N ILE A 948 34.38 -12.50 -29.43
CA ILE A 948 34.03 -13.33 -28.25
C ILE A 948 33.04 -14.47 -28.55
N ALA A 949 32.34 -14.41 -29.67
CA ALA A 949 31.34 -15.38 -30.09
C ALA A 949 31.07 -15.24 -31.60
N PHE A 950 30.36 -16.19 -32.19
CA PHE A 950 29.78 -16.07 -33.53
C PHE A 950 28.27 -16.25 -33.47
N THR A 951 27.51 -15.44 -34.21
CA THR A 951 26.05 -15.57 -34.33
C THR A 951 25.66 -15.82 -35.78
N ALA A 952 24.83 -16.84 -35.98
CA ALA A 952 24.34 -17.28 -37.27
C ALA A 952 22.83 -17.06 -37.38
N VAL A 953 22.39 -16.46 -38.49
CA VAL A 953 20.97 -16.39 -38.90
C VAL A 953 20.82 -17.17 -40.20
N ARG A 954 19.75 -17.95 -40.32
CA ARG A 954 19.52 -18.86 -41.44
C ARG A 954 18.10 -18.72 -41.99
N VAL A 955 17.94 -19.04 -43.27
CA VAL A 955 16.64 -19.18 -43.94
C VAL A 955 16.60 -20.57 -44.55
N ASP A 956 15.51 -21.32 -44.32
CA ASP A 956 15.29 -22.59 -45.00
C ASP A 956 15.07 -22.36 -46.50
N ILE A 957 15.78 -23.12 -47.34
CA ILE A 957 15.66 -23.10 -48.80
C ILE A 957 15.46 -24.52 -49.35
N THR A 958 15.09 -25.49 -48.50
CA THR A 958 14.90 -26.90 -48.88
C THR A 958 13.86 -27.05 -49.98
N ASP A 959 12.69 -26.43 -49.84
CA ASP A 959 11.66 -26.47 -50.90
C ASP A 959 12.03 -25.63 -52.12
N LYS A 960 12.83 -24.56 -51.98
CA LYS A 960 13.39 -23.86 -53.14
C LYS A 960 14.31 -24.78 -53.97
N LYS A 961 15.13 -25.61 -53.33
CA LYS A 961 15.96 -26.62 -54.01
C LYS A 961 15.13 -27.73 -54.65
N ARG A 962 14.12 -28.24 -53.94
CA ARG A 962 13.16 -29.22 -54.48
C ARG A 962 12.38 -28.67 -55.69
N ILE A 963 11.99 -27.40 -55.66
CA ILE A 963 11.32 -26.72 -56.79
C ILE A 963 12.30 -26.47 -57.94
N GLU A 964 13.57 -26.10 -57.68
CA GLU A 964 14.62 -26.01 -58.71
C GLU A 964 14.78 -27.33 -59.49
N GLU A 965 14.66 -28.48 -58.82
CA GLU A 965 14.71 -29.82 -59.43
C GLU A 965 13.41 -30.21 -60.17
N ILE A 966 12.24 -30.00 -59.56
CA ILE A 966 10.93 -30.35 -60.17
C ILE A 966 10.62 -29.46 -61.37
N SER A 967 10.98 -28.18 -61.33
CA SER A 967 10.57 -27.20 -62.35
C SER A 967 11.23 -27.43 -63.72
N ILE A 968 12.26 -28.28 -63.80
CA ILE A 968 12.96 -28.66 -65.05
C ILE A 968 12.65 -30.09 -65.53
N THR A 969 11.92 -30.90 -64.75
CA THR A 969 11.57 -32.28 -65.09
C THR A 969 10.08 -32.47 -65.41
N ASP A 970 9.76 -33.54 -66.14
CA ASP A 970 8.39 -33.97 -66.41
C ASP A 970 7.86 -34.83 -65.26
N GLY A 971 6.72 -34.43 -64.69
CA GLY A 971 6.19 -35.00 -63.45
C GLY A 971 5.74 -36.46 -63.52
N LEU A 972 5.55 -37.00 -64.73
CA LEU A 972 5.27 -38.42 -64.95
C LEU A 972 6.56 -39.22 -65.22
N THR A 973 7.40 -38.74 -66.13
CA THR A 973 8.49 -39.54 -66.72
C THR A 973 9.87 -39.31 -66.11
N ASN A 974 10.08 -38.27 -65.29
CA ASN A 974 11.35 -37.96 -64.63
C ASN A 974 12.57 -37.83 -65.59
N ILE A 975 12.30 -37.43 -66.83
CA ILE A 975 13.26 -36.80 -67.76
C ILE A 975 12.96 -35.29 -67.84
N TYR A 976 13.67 -34.53 -68.67
CA TYR A 976 13.48 -33.08 -68.74
C TYR A 976 12.15 -32.71 -69.40
N ASN A 977 11.52 -31.63 -68.93
CA ASN A 977 10.27 -31.13 -69.51
C ASN A 977 10.48 -30.16 -70.67
N ARG A 978 9.39 -29.84 -71.38
CA ARG A 978 9.35 -28.87 -72.48
C ARG A 978 9.99 -27.52 -72.15
N ARG A 979 9.71 -26.96 -70.96
CA ARG A 979 10.25 -25.65 -70.56
C ARG A 979 11.78 -25.68 -70.44
N TYR A 980 12.35 -26.78 -69.96
CA TYR A 980 13.80 -26.95 -69.91
C TYR A 980 14.41 -27.28 -71.28
N PHE A 981 13.67 -27.92 -72.20
CA PHE A 981 14.07 -28.01 -73.62
C PHE A 981 14.21 -26.62 -74.23
N ASP A 982 13.16 -25.78 -74.13
CA ASP A 982 13.17 -24.43 -74.71
C ASP A 982 14.28 -23.55 -74.10
N GLU A 983 14.63 -23.75 -72.83
CA GLU A 983 15.74 -23.04 -72.16
C GLU A 983 17.14 -23.57 -72.56
N MET A 984 17.31 -24.90 -72.69
CA MET A 984 18.62 -25.53 -72.87
C MET A 984 19.01 -25.77 -74.31
N PHE A 985 18.07 -26.04 -75.21
CA PHE A 985 18.38 -26.35 -76.61
C PHE A 985 19.16 -25.22 -77.32
N PRO A 986 18.80 -23.93 -77.17
CA PRO A 986 19.62 -22.83 -77.70
C PRO A 986 21.03 -22.78 -77.09
N LYS A 987 21.18 -23.11 -75.79
CA LYS A 987 22.47 -23.13 -75.10
C LYS A 987 23.37 -24.28 -75.58
N ILE A 988 22.79 -25.46 -75.82
CA ILE A 988 23.49 -26.65 -76.35
C ILE A 988 24.02 -26.34 -77.75
N ILE A 989 23.16 -25.86 -78.66
CA ILE A 989 23.55 -25.47 -80.03
C ILE A 989 24.62 -24.37 -80.02
N ASN A 990 24.44 -23.31 -79.23
CA ASN A 990 25.45 -22.24 -79.12
C ASN A 990 26.78 -22.72 -78.50
N SER A 991 26.75 -23.76 -77.66
CA SER A 991 28.00 -24.36 -77.16
C SER A 991 28.72 -25.17 -78.22
N ALA A 992 27.99 -25.97 -79.00
CA ALA A 992 28.52 -26.77 -80.11
C ALA A 992 29.05 -25.89 -81.27
N LYS A 993 28.39 -24.75 -81.57
CA LYS A 993 28.84 -23.75 -82.57
C LYS A 993 30.27 -23.29 -82.33
N ARG A 994 30.64 -23.01 -81.06
CA ARG A 994 31.99 -22.60 -80.64
C ARG A 994 33.08 -23.64 -80.90
N LYS A 995 32.72 -24.88 -81.20
CA LYS A 995 33.64 -25.98 -81.51
C LYS A 995 33.42 -26.59 -82.90
N ASN A 996 32.46 -26.09 -83.68
CA ASN A 996 32.08 -26.64 -84.99
C ASN A 996 31.68 -28.13 -84.94
N GLU A 997 31.07 -28.58 -83.84
CA GLU A 997 30.67 -29.97 -83.61
C GLU A 997 29.45 -30.40 -84.46
N LEU A 998 29.39 -31.67 -84.84
CA LEU A 998 28.23 -32.28 -85.49
C LEU A 998 27.18 -32.67 -84.42
N VAL A 999 25.99 -32.08 -84.51
CA VAL A 999 24.90 -32.28 -83.54
C VAL A 999 23.78 -33.06 -84.19
N ALA A 1000 23.26 -34.06 -83.46
CA ALA A 1000 22.04 -34.77 -83.81
C ALA A 1000 20.87 -34.25 -82.97
N PHE A 1001 19.80 -33.85 -83.65
CA PHE A 1001 18.48 -33.59 -83.07
C PHE A 1001 17.51 -34.65 -83.57
N LEU A 1002 16.89 -35.36 -82.62
CA LEU A 1002 16.00 -36.46 -82.88
C LEU A 1002 14.65 -36.17 -82.22
N PHE A 1003 13.59 -36.06 -83.02
CA PHE A 1003 12.22 -35.90 -82.57
C PHE A 1003 11.42 -37.17 -82.86
N MET A 1004 10.62 -37.63 -81.89
CA MET A 1004 9.96 -38.94 -81.96
C MET A 1004 8.61 -38.93 -81.25
N ASP A 1005 7.76 -39.88 -81.64
CA ASP A 1005 6.40 -40.03 -81.15
C ASP A 1005 5.99 -41.51 -81.14
N ILE A 1006 5.18 -41.89 -80.15
CA ILE A 1006 4.77 -43.28 -79.92
C ILE A 1006 3.66 -43.68 -80.90
N ASP A 1007 3.96 -44.64 -81.77
CA ASP A 1007 3.06 -45.05 -82.84
C ASP A 1007 1.76 -45.64 -82.27
N HIS A 1008 0.62 -45.10 -82.74
CA HIS A 1008 -0.73 -45.46 -82.31
C HIS A 1008 -0.99 -45.26 -80.80
N PHE A 1009 -0.32 -44.32 -80.11
CA PHE A 1009 -0.51 -44.09 -78.67
C PHE A 1009 -1.93 -43.69 -78.26
N LYS A 1010 -2.61 -42.81 -78.99
CA LYS A 1010 -4.04 -42.56 -78.74
C LYS A 1010 -4.86 -43.85 -78.79
N GLN A 1011 -4.68 -44.66 -79.84
CA GLN A 1011 -5.39 -45.95 -79.97
C GLN A 1011 -5.02 -46.92 -78.83
N TYR A 1012 -3.81 -46.84 -78.28
CA TYR A 1012 -3.42 -47.59 -77.09
C TYR A 1012 -4.24 -47.14 -75.88
N ASN A 1013 -4.31 -45.83 -75.60
CA ASN A 1013 -5.17 -45.29 -74.53
C ASN A 1013 -6.65 -45.67 -74.71
N ASP A 1014 -7.17 -45.58 -75.94
CA ASP A 1014 -8.56 -45.90 -76.27
C ASP A 1014 -8.92 -47.39 -76.03
N ASN A 1015 -7.93 -48.30 -75.99
CA ASN A 1015 -8.15 -49.75 -75.81
C ASN A 1015 -7.65 -50.32 -74.46
N TYR A 1016 -6.61 -49.71 -73.86
CA TYR A 1016 -5.96 -50.18 -72.63
C TYR A 1016 -6.11 -49.21 -71.45
N GLY A 1017 -6.67 -48.01 -71.68
CA GLY A 1017 -6.87 -46.98 -70.67
C GLY A 1017 -5.64 -46.12 -70.40
N HIS A 1018 -5.87 -44.88 -69.93
CA HIS A 1018 -4.82 -43.88 -69.71
C HIS A 1018 -3.72 -44.33 -68.73
N GLN A 1019 -4.05 -45.14 -67.72
CA GLN A 1019 -3.06 -45.66 -66.76
C GLN A 1019 -2.03 -46.59 -67.44
N ALA A 1020 -2.46 -47.43 -68.39
CA ALA A 1020 -1.54 -48.23 -69.18
C ALA A 1020 -0.71 -47.35 -70.14
N GLY A 1021 -1.30 -46.26 -70.66
CA GLY A 1021 -0.58 -45.26 -71.45
C GLY A 1021 0.50 -44.53 -70.63
N ASP A 1022 0.22 -44.19 -69.37
CA ASP A 1022 1.19 -43.61 -68.45
C ASP A 1022 2.35 -44.58 -68.15
N GLU A 1023 2.07 -45.88 -67.96
CA GLU A 1023 3.12 -46.90 -67.85
C GLU A 1023 3.96 -47.03 -69.14
N VAL A 1024 3.34 -46.93 -70.32
CA VAL A 1024 4.05 -46.86 -71.61
C VAL A 1024 4.98 -45.66 -71.64
N LEU A 1025 4.49 -44.45 -71.32
CA LEU A 1025 5.28 -43.21 -71.30
C LEU A 1025 6.47 -43.29 -70.31
N ILE A 1026 6.24 -43.84 -69.12
CA ILE A 1026 7.28 -44.06 -68.10
C ILE A 1026 8.35 -45.03 -68.62
N ASN A 1027 7.96 -46.16 -69.21
CA ASN A 1027 8.90 -47.17 -69.68
C ASN A 1027 9.62 -46.76 -70.97
N PHE A 1028 8.97 -45.99 -71.83
CA PHE A 1028 9.56 -45.31 -72.98
C PHE A 1028 10.66 -44.34 -72.52
N ALA A 1029 10.36 -43.43 -71.60
CA ALA A 1029 11.32 -42.47 -71.07
C ALA A 1029 12.50 -43.14 -70.35
N LYS A 1030 12.28 -44.23 -69.61
CA LYS A 1030 13.35 -45.07 -69.04
C LYS A 1030 14.24 -45.64 -70.15
N CYS A 1031 13.66 -46.18 -71.22
CA CYS A 1031 14.41 -46.72 -72.37
C CYS A 1031 15.28 -45.66 -73.05
N LEU A 1032 14.73 -44.45 -73.29
CA LEU A 1032 15.51 -43.32 -73.83
C LEU A 1032 16.67 -42.94 -72.90
N LYS A 1033 16.39 -42.78 -71.60
CA LYS A 1033 17.38 -42.38 -70.58
C LYS A 1033 18.47 -43.43 -70.36
N GLN A 1034 18.14 -44.71 -70.48
CA GLN A 1034 19.10 -45.83 -70.40
C GLN A 1034 19.92 -46.00 -71.68
N SER A 1035 19.43 -45.55 -72.83
CA SER A 1035 20.14 -45.64 -74.12
C SER A 1035 21.20 -44.54 -74.31
N LEU A 1036 21.29 -43.58 -73.38
CA LEU A 1036 22.29 -42.50 -73.40
C LEU A 1036 23.28 -42.68 -72.26
N HIS A 1037 24.55 -42.38 -72.55
CA HIS A 1037 25.67 -42.71 -71.66
C HIS A 1037 26.67 -41.55 -71.47
N ARG A 1038 26.51 -40.42 -72.19
CA ARG A 1038 27.38 -39.24 -72.06
C ARG A 1038 26.62 -38.15 -71.33
N SER A 1039 27.32 -37.38 -70.49
CA SER A 1039 26.76 -36.20 -69.79
C SER A 1039 26.44 -35.02 -70.72
N SER A 1040 26.77 -35.13 -72.01
CA SER A 1040 26.41 -34.20 -73.09
C SER A 1040 25.01 -34.45 -73.69
N ASP A 1041 24.39 -35.59 -73.39
CA ASP A 1041 23.22 -36.07 -74.11
C ASP A 1041 21.95 -35.83 -73.28
N TYR A 1042 20.92 -35.27 -73.90
CA TYR A 1042 19.70 -34.81 -73.21
C TYR A 1042 18.45 -35.49 -73.78
N VAL A 1043 17.59 -36.03 -72.90
CA VAL A 1043 16.24 -36.50 -73.24
C VAL A 1043 15.20 -35.51 -72.69
N PHE A 1044 14.24 -35.14 -73.53
CA PHE A 1044 13.12 -34.27 -73.18
C PHE A 1044 11.80 -34.95 -73.54
N ARG A 1045 10.76 -34.72 -72.73
CA ARG A 1045 9.35 -34.91 -73.12
C ARG A 1045 8.78 -33.54 -73.47
N LEU A 1046 8.19 -33.42 -74.66
CA LEU A 1046 7.80 -32.13 -75.23
C LEU A 1046 6.28 -31.86 -75.16
N GLY A 1047 5.49 -32.92 -75.20
CA GLY A 1047 4.03 -32.95 -75.06
C GLY A 1047 3.56 -34.41 -75.09
N GLY A 1048 2.30 -34.70 -74.76
CA GLY A 1048 1.63 -36.01 -74.94
C GLY A 1048 2.54 -37.24 -74.99
N GLU A 1049 2.63 -37.84 -76.18
CA GLU A 1049 3.51 -38.92 -76.62
C GLU A 1049 4.81 -38.47 -77.33
N GLU A 1050 5.10 -37.17 -77.35
CA GLU A 1050 6.23 -36.56 -78.04
C GLU A 1050 7.50 -36.47 -77.16
N PHE A 1051 8.61 -36.95 -77.70
CA PHE A 1051 9.92 -36.92 -77.06
C PHE A 1051 10.99 -36.35 -78.00
N ALA A 1052 12.02 -35.74 -77.44
CA ALA A 1052 13.21 -35.34 -78.17
C ALA A 1052 14.50 -35.82 -77.49
N VAL A 1053 15.51 -36.08 -78.32
CA VAL A 1053 16.88 -36.35 -77.88
C VAL A 1053 17.84 -35.39 -78.59
N VAL A 1054 18.71 -34.74 -77.82
CA VAL A 1054 19.80 -33.87 -78.32
C VAL A 1054 21.12 -34.49 -77.91
N TYR A 1055 21.99 -34.82 -78.86
CA TYR A 1055 23.27 -35.48 -78.58
C TYR A 1055 24.36 -35.10 -79.58
N GLN A 1056 25.62 -35.31 -79.17
CA GLN A 1056 26.80 -35.03 -80.00
C GLN A 1056 27.29 -36.31 -80.68
N VAL A 1057 27.58 -36.25 -81.99
CA VAL A 1057 27.86 -37.43 -82.81
C VAL A 1057 29.05 -37.21 -83.75
N GLU A 1058 29.82 -38.25 -84.01
CA GLU A 1058 31.08 -38.16 -84.76
C GLU A 1058 30.88 -38.23 -86.29
N THR A 1059 29.85 -38.94 -86.78
CA THR A 1059 29.55 -39.09 -88.22
C THR A 1059 28.04 -39.20 -88.47
N LYS A 1060 27.60 -38.90 -89.72
CA LYS A 1060 26.22 -39.10 -90.18
C LYS A 1060 25.74 -40.53 -89.89
N ASP A 1061 26.51 -41.53 -90.30
CA ASP A 1061 26.16 -42.95 -90.18
C ASP A 1061 25.92 -43.38 -88.72
N ARG A 1062 26.74 -42.89 -87.78
CA ARG A 1062 26.56 -43.21 -86.35
C ARG A 1062 25.30 -42.57 -85.77
N ALA A 1063 24.86 -41.43 -86.29
CA ALA A 1063 23.57 -40.85 -85.90
C ALA A 1063 22.42 -41.77 -86.33
N VAL A 1064 22.41 -42.17 -87.61
CA VAL A 1064 21.40 -43.08 -88.19
C VAL A 1064 21.41 -44.45 -87.50
N GLN A 1065 22.59 -44.99 -87.21
CA GLN A 1065 22.76 -46.27 -86.50
C GLN A 1065 22.23 -46.18 -85.06
N PHE A 1066 22.56 -45.12 -84.33
CA PHE A 1066 22.05 -44.90 -82.97
C PHE A 1066 20.52 -44.83 -82.94
N THR A 1067 19.91 -44.01 -83.80
CA THR A 1067 18.45 -43.86 -83.85
C THR A 1067 17.74 -45.15 -84.25
N ASN A 1068 18.29 -45.92 -85.19
CA ASN A 1068 17.74 -47.23 -85.55
C ASN A 1068 17.89 -48.28 -84.43
N ASN A 1069 18.96 -48.21 -83.63
CA ASN A 1069 19.10 -49.04 -82.44
C ASN A 1069 18.09 -48.63 -81.36
N LEU A 1070 17.91 -47.32 -81.12
CA LEU A 1070 16.95 -46.78 -80.16
C LEU A 1070 15.51 -47.20 -80.49
N ARG A 1071 15.12 -47.13 -81.78
CA ARG A 1071 13.84 -47.62 -82.27
C ARG A 1071 13.64 -49.12 -81.96
N LYS A 1072 14.66 -49.94 -82.22
CA LYS A 1072 14.64 -51.37 -81.89
C LYS A 1072 14.59 -51.62 -80.38
N SER A 1073 15.24 -50.79 -79.56
CA SER A 1073 15.18 -50.90 -78.09
C SER A 1073 13.76 -50.65 -77.56
N ILE A 1074 13.05 -49.66 -78.12
CA ILE A 1074 11.63 -49.38 -77.83
C ILE A 1074 10.75 -50.58 -78.18
N GLU A 1075 10.87 -51.13 -79.41
CA GLU A 1075 10.11 -52.31 -79.84
C GLU A 1075 10.44 -53.56 -78.99
N ASN A 1076 11.70 -53.69 -78.55
CA ASN A 1076 12.15 -54.74 -77.64
C ASN A 1076 11.68 -54.57 -76.17
N LEU A 1077 11.00 -53.48 -75.80
CA LEU A 1077 10.27 -53.41 -74.53
C LEU A 1077 9.09 -54.39 -74.50
N LYS A 1078 8.61 -54.84 -75.68
CA LYS A 1078 7.53 -55.83 -75.85
C LYS A 1078 6.22 -55.51 -75.12
N ILE A 1079 5.94 -54.21 -74.91
CA ILE A 1079 4.66 -53.75 -74.36
C ILE A 1079 3.58 -54.00 -75.41
N GLU A 1080 2.59 -54.84 -75.09
CA GLU A 1080 1.68 -55.44 -76.06
C GLU A 1080 0.61 -54.47 -76.58
N HIS A 1081 0.54 -54.26 -77.90
CA HIS A 1081 -0.46 -53.42 -78.57
C HIS A 1081 -1.15 -54.21 -79.70
N LYS A 1082 -2.10 -55.08 -79.33
CA LYS A 1082 -2.80 -55.99 -80.26
C LYS A 1082 -3.61 -55.29 -81.36
N TYR A 1083 -3.91 -54.00 -81.16
CA TYR A 1083 -4.74 -53.20 -82.07
C TYR A 1083 -3.91 -52.34 -83.04
N SER A 1084 -2.58 -52.28 -82.86
CA SER A 1084 -1.67 -51.62 -83.79
C SER A 1084 -1.61 -52.36 -85.12
N SER A 1085 -1.70 -51.63 -86.24
CA SER A 1085 -1.54 -52.18 -87.59
C SER A 1085 -0.08 -52.32 -88.02
N VAL A 1086 0.89 -52.06 -87.12
CA VAL A 1086 2.32 -51.88 -87.45
C VAL A 1086 3.18 -52.99 -86.86
N SER A 1087 2.92 -53.35 -85.61
CA SER A 1087 3.67 -54.34 -84.81
C SER A 1087 2.77 -54.75 -83.63
N PRO A 1088 2.79 -56.00 -83.14
CA PRO A 1088 2.02 -56.40 -81.95
C PRO A 1088 2.52 -55.75 -80.65
N TYR A 1089 3.52 -54.87 -80.73
CA TYR A 1089 4.11 -54.14 -79.62
C TYR A 1089 4.10 -52.61 -79.86
N ILE A 1090 4.24 -51.84 -78.78
CA ILE A 1090 4.54 -50.41 -78.83
C ILE A 1090 5.80 -50.17 -79.67
N THR A 1091 5.70 -49.21 -80.58
CA THR A 1091 6.74 -48.80 -81.54
C THR A 1091 6.81 -47.28 -81.61
N ALA A 1092 7.80 -46.73 -82.31
CA ALA A 1092 7.93 -45.29 -82.49
C ALA A 1092 8.39 -44.91 -83.90
N SER A 1093 7.85 -43.81 -84.39
CA SER A 1093 8.31 -43.13 -85.58
C SER A 1093 9.28 -42.01 -85.17
N MET A 1094 10.27 -41.73 -86.02
CA MET A 1094 11.40 -40.86 -85.66
C MET A 1094 11.84 -39.97 -86.83
N GLY A 1095 11.88 -38.66 -86.60
CA GLY A 1095 12.55 -37.70 -87.48
C GLY A 1095 13.93 -37.34 -86.91
N LEU A 1096 14.99 -37.66 -87.65
CA LEU A 1096 16.38 -37.40 -87.26
C LEU A 1096 17.00 -36.34 -88.18
N ILE A 1097 17.56 -35.30 -87.58
CA ILE A 1097 18.45 -34.34 -88.24
C ILE A 1097 19.84 -34.46 -87.63
N TYR A 1098 20.85 -34.48 -88.48
CA TYR A 1098 22.24 -34.22 -88.11
C TYR A 1098 22.76 -33.08 -88.98
N LYS A 1099 23.33 -32.04 -88.37
CA LYS A 1099 23.91 -30.88 -89.07
C LYS A 1099 25.13 -30.39 -88.29
N ASN A 1100 26.08 -29.73 -88.96
CA ASN A 1100 27.12 -29.03 -88.21
C ASN A 1100 26.44 -27.94 -87.36
N ALA A 1101 26.87 -27.74 -86.12
CA ALA A 1101 26.24 -26.79 -85.22
C ALA A 1101 26.11 -25.38 -85.83
N ASN A 1102 27.05 -24.95 -86.67
CA ASN A 1102 27.01 -23.65 -87.35
C ASN A 1102 25.92 -23.53 -88.43
N GLU A 1103 25.45 -24.65 -88.98
CA GLU A 1103 24.34 -24.74 -89.96
C GLU A 1103 22.96 -24.77 -89.27
N ILE A 1104 22.90 -24.86 -87.94
CA ILE A 1104 21.64 -25.01 -87.19
C ILE A 1104 21.04 -23.65 -86.85
N ILE A 1105 19.87 -23.39 -87.44
CA ILE A 1105 18.90 -22.39 -87.01
C ILE A 1105 17.92 -23.09 -86.05
N VAL A 1106 17.83 -22.59 -84.81
CA VAL A 1106 17.16 -23.30 -83.69
C VAL A 1106 15.64 -23.40 -83.90
N ASP A 1107 15.02 -22.39 -84.48
CA ASP A 1107 13.58 -22.35 -84.72
C ASP A 1107 13.16 -23.19 -85.93
N GLU A 1108 14.08 -23.43 -86.88
CA GLU A 1108 13.81 -24.24 -88.07
C GLU A 1108 14.03 -25.74 -87.85
N ILE A 1109 15.06 -26.12 -87.07
CA ILE A 1109 15.43 -27.54 -86.89
C ILE A 1109 14.32 -28.33 -86.19
N TYR A 1110 13.50 -27.70 -85.34
CA TYR A 1110 12.33 -28.33 -84.74
C TYR A 1110 11.34 -28.76 -85.84
N LYS A 1111 10.92 -27.81 -86.68
CA LYS A 1111 9.96 -28.07 -87.76
C LYS A 1111 10.50 -29.10 -88.77
N GLN A 1112 11.77 -28.97 -89.16
CA GLN A 1112 12.39 -29.93 -90.10
C GLN A 1112 12.36 -31.37 -89.54
N ALA A 1113 12.45 -31.56 -88.21
CA ALA A 1113 12.38 -32.89 -87.60
C ALA A 1113 10.94 -33.41 -87.45
N ASP A 1114 9.97 -32.51 -87.23
CA ASP A 1114 8.54 -32.83 -87.23
C ASP A 1114 8.04 -33.22 -88.64
N ASP A 1115 8.47 -32.49 -89.69
CA ASP A 1115 8.18 -32.83 -91.08
C ASP A 1115 8.68 -34.27 -91.42
N LEU A 1116 9.89 -34.64 -90.98
CA LEU A 1116 10.45 -36.00 -91.12
C LEU A 1116 9.70 -37.04 -90.28
N LEU A 1117 9.33 -36.70 -89.04
CA LEU A 1117 8.53 -37.57 -88.16
C LEU A 1117 7.16 -37.87 -88.79
N TYR A 1118 6.51 -36.85 -89.35
CA TYR A 1118 5.24 -36.99 -90.06
C TYR A 1118 5.37 -37.86 -91.32
N GLU A 1119 6.49 -37.76 -92.05
CA GLU A 1119 6.78 -38.65 -93.17
C GLU A 1119 6.99 -40.11 -92.72
N ALA A 1120 7.75 -40.35 -91.64
CA ALA A 1120 7.92 -41.67 -91.04
C ALA A 1120 6.56 -42.28 -90.59
N LYS A 1121 5.69 -41.46 -90.00
CA LYS A 1121 4.32 -41.83 -89.61
C LYS A 1121 3.42 -42.18 -90.81
N ARG A 1122 3.60 -41.52 -91.97
CA ARG A 1122 2.83 -41.78 -93.20
C ARG A 1122 3.34 -42.99 -93.98
N SER A 1123 4.65 -43.20 -94.02
CA SER A 1123 5.31 -44.23 -94.83
C SER A 1123 5.26 -45.64 -94.22
N GLY A 1124 4.29 -45.94 -93.33
CA GLY A 1124 4.13 -47.25 -92.70
C GLY A 1124 4.57 -47.38 -91.23
N ARG A 1125 4.98 -46.27 -90.57
CA ARG A 1125 5.34 -46.20 -89.14
C ARG A 1125 6.54 -47.07 -88.73
N ASN A 1126 6.87 -47.10 -87.44
CA ASN A 1126 7.98 -47.86 -86.84
C ASN A 1126 9.30 -47.74 -87.64
N GLN A 1127 9.67 -46.52 -88.00
CA GLN A 1127 10.85 -46.25 -88.82
C GLN A 1127 11.47 -44.88 -88.53
N VAL A 1128 12.70 -44.71 -89.04
CA VAL A 1128 13.43 -43.44 -89.00
C VAL A 1128 13.32 -42.75 -90.35
N ARG A 1129 13.20 -41.42 -90.35
CA ARG A 1129 13.44 -40.55 -91.50
C ARG A 1129 14.55 -39.56 -91.21
N VAL A 1130 15.29 -39.23 -92.27
CA VAL A 1130 16.44 -38.34 -92.27
C VAL A 1130 16.33 -37.40 -93.46
N ASN A 1131 16.85 -36.18 -93.30
CA ASN A 1131 17.17 -35.29 -94.40
C ASN A 1131 18.64 -35.54 -94.79
N GLU A 1132 18.94 -35.73 -96.07
CA GLU A 1132 20.27 -36.16 -96.54
C GLU A 1132 21.32 -35.03 -96.56
#